data_AF-A0A8H5HES3-F1
#
_entry.id   AF-A0A8H5HES3-F1
#
_cell.length_a   1.000
_cell.length_b   1.000
_cell.length_c   1.000
_cell.angle_alpha   90.00
_cell.angle_beta   90.00
_cell.angle_gamma   90.00
#
_symmetry.space_group_name_H-M   'P 1'
#
loop_
_entity.id
_entity.type
_entity.pdbx_description
1 polymer ?
#
loop_
_entity_poly.entity_id
_entity_poly.type
_entity_poly.pdbx_seq_one_letter_code
_entity_poly.pdbx_strand_id
1 'polypeptide(L)'
;MSKQKPAAASAELNPPTTEYEFLGPPGALFVTTTVPVVIYALYFGCSEANGCRPNLSAASDQIVASVSNPAWWKSLWDTEASLMYLAWYAFCVISWAILPGDRFQGTTLRTGEKKTYRINGFATFLLALGLTCGTIYRYGPSSFTILYEKWVGFVTASVLMATAQAVFCYIISFQKDKLLALGGNSGNFIYDFFIGRELNPSIGSLDLKSFNEIRPGLILWALIDISMACEQATRRGGLDKVTDSMWLVLAFQIWYVADALYNEVRGPAFVLAIALTFSQTAIFTTMDITTDGFGFMLSIGDLAWVPFTYSLQARYLAFKHVELGPVWTAVILITNLTGYYIFRDANAFRANLARLLSPLRRVRPRVPFYQLAAHRIPTLWSLYRGLLKEAPTEEIEYRIRMLFRQNHHLTGAAATKKGLAKGYKFLDAFKRANAGDEKQQAIMKRYSQALGTKSDKEYWKHLARNEMAWQIKLANRPIMTGGYLRPTFANRPLPRLKPQPLAITGMIRKRRAARERRVVKLTELQESLIDLRLEAEFESGVARLAGKDANFTSVYASHLDEWMEPLKELRKEISQTFPRDQQRRDEPYSLEMLEAIKAARREKIANKTRERERERRGEVLRRTILRQRKGPPAHVLAVMTPEQRRMDKIARSVSEVGYVAKVKRKLGFKLRHPDTWKVELGMSKEIQKESDRRMREETRRDKEMGFQTPDKNSG
;
A
#
# COMPACT_ATOMS: atom_id res chain seq x y z
N MET A 1 13.70 -15.11 -7.23
CA MET A 1 13.20 -14.22 -8.31
C MET A 1 11.91 -14.81 -8.88
N SER A 2 10.80 -14.64 -8.15
CA SER A 2 9.47 -15.04 -8.64
C SER A 2 8.99 -13.97 -9.63
N LYS A 3 8.85 -14.34 -10.90
CA LYS A 3 8.13 -13.51 -11.86
C LYS A 3 6.66 -13.46 -11.46
N GLN A 4 6.25 -12.33 -10.91
CA GLN A 4 4.85 -11.97 -10.70
C GLN A 4 4.12 -11.98 -12.04
N LYS A 5 2.88 -12.46 -11.98
CA LYS A 5 1.89 -12.39 -13.05
C LYS A 5 1.64 -10.89 -13.34
N PRO A 6 1.57 -10.43 -14.60
CA PRO A 6 1.27 -9.03 -14.86
C PRO A 6 -0.15 -8.75 -14.36
N ALA A 7 -0.25 -7.85 -13.39
CA ALA A 7 -1.51 -7.29 -12.95
C ALA A 7 -2.21 -6.66 -14.17
N ALA A 8 -3.55 -6.70 -14.18
CA ALA A 8 -4.34 -5.81 -15.03
C ALA A 8 -3.72 -4.42 -14.96
N ALA A 9 -3.35 -3.84 -16.11
CA ALA A 9 -2.63 -2.56 -16.27
C ALA A 9 -2.48 -1.84 -14.93
N SER A 10 -1.37 -2.12 -14.23
CA SER A 10 -1.15 -1.63 -12.87
C SER A 10 -1.29 -0.12 -12.91
N ALA A 11 -2.38 0.40 -12.35
CA ALA A 11 -2.37 1.76 -11.86
C ALA A 11 -1.11 1.86 -11.00
N GLU A 12 -0.21 2.76 -11.38
CA GLU A 12 1.00 3.03 -10.64
C GLU A 12 0.60 3.24 -9.17
N LEU A 13 1.13 2.45 -8.23
CA LEU A 13 0.68 2.47 -6.83
C LEU A 13 0.87 3.86 -6.19
N ASN A 14 1.90 4.57 -6.67
CA ASN A 14 2.29 5.92 -6.32
C ASN A 14 2.42 6.74 -7.61
N PRO A 15 1.31 7.15 -8.25
CA PRO A 15 1.39 7.98 -9.43
C PRO A 15 1.99 9.36 -9.05
N PRO A 16 2.60 10.09 -10.00
CA PRO A 16 2.96 11.49 -9.76
C PRO A 16 1.68 12.32 -9.53
N THR A 17 1.79 13.34 -8.68
CA THR A 17 0.69 14.26 -8.40
C THR A 17 0.30 15.03 -9.67
N THR A 18 -1.00 15.11 -9.95
CA THR A 18 -1.55 15.72 -11.18
C THR A 18 -2.16 17.09 -10.97
N GLU A 19 -2.71 17.34 -9.78
CA GLU A 19 -3.35 18.59 -9.39
C GLU A 19 -2.77 19.08 -8.07
N TYR A 20 -2.60 20.40 -7.97
CA TYR A 20 -2.17 21.07 -6.75
C TYR A 20 -3.37 21.63 -6.01
N GLU A 21 -3.42 21.40 -4.71
CA GLU A 21 -4.34 22.04 -3.77
C GLU A 21 -3.63 23.22 -3.09
N PHE A 22 -4.35 24.02 -2.30
CA PHE A 22 -3.77 25.12 -1.51
C PHE A 22 -2.91 26.11 -2.33
N LEU A 23 -3.32 26.44 -3.56
CA LEU A 23 -2.56 27.30 -4.49
C LEU A 23 -1.14 26.78 -4.81
N GLY A 24 -0.91 25.48 -4.65
CA GLY A 24 0.36 24.82 -4.96
C GLY A 24 1.51 25.25 -4.04
N PRO A 25 2.77 25.19 -4.52
CA PRO A 25 3.94 25.46 -3.69
C PRO A 25 3.97 26.83 -2.99
N PRO A 26 3.56 27.95 -3.63
CA PRO A 26 3.51 29.25 -2.96
C PRO A 26 2.52 29.30 -1.80
N GLY A 27 1.33 28.74 -1.98
CA GLY A 27 0.34 28.70 -0.90
C GLY A 27 0.75 27.73 0.21
N ALA A 28 1.30 26.56 -0.13
CA ALA A 28 1.88 25.65 0.85
C ALA A 28 2.99 26.32 1.70
N LEU A 29 3.89 27.09 1.07
CA LEU A 29 4.91 27.85 1.79
C LEU A 29 4.29 28.90 2.72
N PHE A 30 3.32 29.66 2.20
CA PHE A 30 2.61 30.70 2.94
C PHE A 30 1.92 30.13 4.19
N VAL A 31 1.19 29.01 4.07
CA VAL A 31 0.53 28.38 5.20
C VAL A 31 1.56 27.83 6.20
N THR A 32 2.61 27.18 5.70
CA THR A 32 3.68 26.60 6.55
C THR A 32 4.33 27.64 7.46
N THR A 33 4.57 28.86 6.96
CA THR A 33 5.19 29.93 7.75
C THR A 33 4.18 30.73 8.57
N THR A 34 2.97 30.95 8.05
CA THR A 34 2.00 31.86 8.66
C THR A 34 1.23 31.19 9.81
N VAL A 35 0.93 29.89 9.74
CA VAL A 35 0.15 29.20 10.79
C VAL A 35 0.81 29.28 12.16
N PRO A 36 2.11 28.95 12.35
CA PRO A 36 2.77 29.14 13.64
C PRO A 36 2.68 30.60 14.13
N VAL A 37 2.92 31.56 13.24
CA VAL A 37 2.89 33.00 13.55
C VAL A 37 1.50 33.42 14.02
N VAL A 38 0.44 32.92 13.38
CA VAL A 38 -0.95 33.23 13.76
C VAL A 38 -1.27 32.69 15.16
N ILE A 39 -0.80 31.50 15.55
CA ILE A 39 -1.02 30.97 16.90
C ILE A 39 -0.43 31.92 17.95
N TYR A 40 0.80 32.40 17.74
CA TYR A 40 1.41 33.41 18.63
C TYR A 40 0.70 34.76 18.54
N ALA A 41 0.27 35.19 17.35
CA ALA A 41 -0.42 36.47 17.16
C ALA A 41 -1.76 36.49 17.90
N LEU A 42 -2.51 35.39 17.89
CA LEU A 42 -3.74 35.24 18.68
C LEU A 42 -3.46 35.31 20.18
N TYR A 43 -2.31 34.78 20.63
CA TYR A 43 -1.88 34.88 22.02
C TYR A 43 -1.53 36.32 22.44
N PHE A 44 -0.62 36.97 21.70
CA PHE A 44 -0.12 38.30 22.05
C PHE A 44 -1.14 39.41 21.77
N GLY A 45 -1.97 39.25 20.73
CA GLY A 45 -3.03 40.18 20.36
C GLY A 45 -4.24 40.17 21.29
N CYS A 46 -4.43 39.11 22.08
CA CYS A 46 -5.46 38.99 23.10
C CYS A 46 -4.83 38.47 24.40
N SER A 47 -4.36 39.44 25.19
CA SER A 47 -3.66 39.22 26.46
C SER A 47 -4.22 40.13 27.55
N GLU A 48 -3.89 39.85 28.81
CA GLU A 48 -4.36 40.64 29.96
C GLU A 48 -3.89 42.10 29.90
N ALA A 49 -2.68 42.33 29.40
CA ALA A 49 -2.07 43.66 29.35
C ALA A 49 -2.72 44.59 28.32
N ASN A 50 -3.07 44.06 27.14
CA ASN A 50 -3.57 44.85 26.02
C ASN A 50 -5.09 44.75 25.83
N GLY A 51 -5.75 43.80 26.51
CA GLY A 51 -7.10 43.37 26.17
C GLY A 51 -7.17 42.80 24.74
N CYS A 52 -8.34 42.33 24.33
CA CYS A 52 -8.53 41.72 22.99
C CYS A 52 -8.94 42.77 21.95
N ARG A 53 -8.25 43.92 21.97
CA ARG A 53 -8.43 45.04 21.05
C ARG A 53 -7.08 45.37 20.40
N PRO A 54 -6.68 44.64 19.35
CA PRO A 54 -5.39 44.85 18.71
C PRO A 54 -5.34 46.25 18.08
N ASN A 55 -4.33 47.04 18.41
CA ASN A 55 -4.10 48.34 17.79
C ASN A 55 -3.42 48.15 16.42
N LEU A 56 -4.23 47.97 15.37
CA LEU A 56 -3.79 47.69 14.02
C LEU A 56 -2.83 48.74 13.44
N SER A 57 -2.95 50.01 13.86
CA SER A 57 -2.07 51.09 13.38
C SER A 57 -0.68 51.08 14.02
N ALA A 58 -0.53 50.48 15.21
CA ALA A 58 0.76 50.31 15.90
C ALA A 58 1.33 48.89 15.77
N ALA A 59 0.59 47.98 15.13
CA ALA A 59 0.96 46.58 15.04
C ALA A 59 2.27 46.37 14.27
N SER A 60 2.51 47.14 13.18
CA SER A 60 3.76 47.06 12.42
C SER A 60 4.97 47.37 13.30
N ASP A 61 4.89 48.45 14.06
CA ASP A 61 6.02 48.95 14.85
C ASP A 61 6.29 48.06 16.06
N GLN A 62 5.22 47.54 16.69
CA GLN A 62 5.32 46.55 17.78
C GLN A 62 5.91 45.23 17.30
N ILE A 63 5.54 44.76 16.09
CA ILE A 63 6.10 43.55 15.50
C ILE A 63 7.59 43.75 15.21
N VAL A 64 7.96 44.87 14.57
CA VAL A 64 9.36 45.18 14.27
C VAL A 64 10.18 45.26 15.56
N ALA A 65 9.68 45.97 16.58
CA ALA A 65 10.36 46.08 17.88
C ALA A 65 10.52 44.72 18.58
N SER A 66 9.50 43.85 18.54
CA SER A 66 9.53 42.53 19.19
C SER A 66 10.47 41.57 18.46
N VAL A 67 10.38 41.50 17.13
CA VAL A 67 11.21 40.62 16.30
C VAL A 67 12.68 41.03 16.34
N SER A 68 12.96 42.32 16.47
CA SER A 68 14.33 42.85 16.56
C SER A 68 14.97 42.63 17.93
N ASN A 69 14.20 42.28 18.95
CA ASN A 69 14.69 42.10 20.32
C ASN A 69 15.08 40.63 20.58
N PRO A 70 16.37 40.32 20.81
CA PRO A 70 16.80 38.95 21.13
C PRO A 70 16.19 38.38 22.42
N ALA A 71 15.84 39.25 23.38
CA ALA A 71 15.19 38.83 24.62
C ALA A 71 13.78 38.30 24.39
N TRP A 72 13.06 38.84 23.40
CA TRP A 72 11.73 38.35 23.03
C TRP A 72 11.80 36.91 22.52
N TRP A 73 12.75 36.60 21.63
CA TRP A 73 12.97 35.23 21.15
C TRP A 73 13.32 34.25 22.28
N LYS A 74 14.13 34.67 23.25
CA LYS A 74 14.43 33.86 24.44
C LYS A 74 13.19 33.61 25.30
N SER A 75 12.28 34.58 25.40
CA SER A 75 11.05 34.46 26.18
C SER A 75 10.04 33.46 25.62
N LEU A 76 10.17 33.09 24.33
CA LEU A 76 9.30 32.07 23.72
C LEU A 76 9.65 30.65 24.17
N TRP A 77 10.84 30.44 24.72
CA TRP A 77 11.32 29.13 25.14
C TRP A 77 11.20 28.96 26.66
N ASP A 78 10.50 27.91 27.08
CA ASP A 78 10.44 27.45 28.47
C ASP A 78 10.81 25.96 28.51
N THR A 79 11.88 25.63 29.24
CA THR A 79 12.36 24.25 29.38
C THR A 79 11.41 23.37 30.17
N GLU A 80 10.75 23.92 31.19
CA GLU A 80 9.82 23.18 32.03
C GLU A 80 8.56 22.82 31.23
N ALA A 81 7.97 23.80 30.54
CA ALA A 81 6.81 23.57 29.67
C ALA A 81 7.12 22.55 28.57
N SER A 82 8.32 22.63 27.98
CA SER A 82 8.76 21.69 26.95
C SER A 82 8.88 20.26 27.48
N LEU A 83 9.45 20.07 28.66
CA LEU A 83 9.55 18.76 29.30
C LEU A 83 8.17 18.21 29.67
N MET A 84 7.26 19.05 30.17
CA MET A 84 5.88 18.67 30.47
C MET A 84 5.10 18.27 29.22
N TYR A 85 5.27 19.00 28.11
CA TYR A 85 4.64 18.65 26.83
C TYR A 85 5.17 17.31 26.29
N LEU A 86 6.48 17.06 26.39
CA LEU A 86 7.06 15.77 26.02
C LEU A 86 6.55 14.64 26.92
N ALA A 87 6.41 14.89 28.22
CA ALA A 87 5.83 13.93 29.17
C ALA A 87 4.35 13.66 28.84
N TRP A 88 3.57 14.68 28.46
CA TRP A 88 2.20 14.54 27.99
C TRP A 88 2.10 13.67 26.73
N TYR A 89 2.95 13.95 25.73
CA TYR A 89 2.98 13.16 24.50
C TYR A 89 3.39 11.71 24.79
N ALA A 90 4.39 11.50 25.64
CA ALA A 90 4.81 10.17 26.09
C ALA A 90 3.68 9.44 26.85
N PHE A 91 2.96 10.14 27.72
CA PHE A 91 1.79 9.61 28.43
C PHE A 91 0.72 9.12 27.44
N CYS A 92 0.44 9.89 26.37
CA CYS A 92 -0.50 9.48 25.33
C CYS A 92 -0.05 8.21 24.60
N VAL A 93 1.25 8.11 24.26
CA VAL A 93 1.83 6.93 23.59
C VAL A 93 1.78 5.69 24.51
N ILE A 94 2.16 5.86 25.78
CA ILE A 94 2.14 4.79 26.80
C ILE A 94 0.70 4.32 27.02
N SER A 95 -0.25 5.25 27.16
CA SER A 95 -1.67 4.93 27.32
C SER A 95 -2.22 4.18 26.11
N TRP A 96 -1.87 4.59 24.89
CA TRP A 96 -2.22 3.85 23.67
C TRP A 96 -1.67 2.41 23.68
N ALA A 97 -0.44 2.21 24.14
CA ALA A 97 0.20 0.91 24.18
C ALA A 97 -0.41 -0.02 25.25
N ILE A 98 -0.67 0.51 26.45
CA ILE A 98 -1.06 -0.27 27.64
C ILE A 98 -2.58 -0.48 27.70
N LEU A 99 -3.39 0.56 27.49
CA LEU A 99 -4.84 0.48 27.72
C LEU A 99 -5.52 -0.50 26.76
N PRO A 100 -6.45 -1.35 27.23
CA PRO A 100 -7.17 -2.27 26.35
C PRO A 100 -7.96 -1.51 25.29
N GLY A 101 -8.08 -2.08 24.09
CA GLY A 101 -8.77 -1.45 22.97
C GLY A 101 -9.09 -2.42 21.85
N ASP A 102 -10.26 -2.25 21.24
CA ASP A 102 -10.71 -3.04 20.10
C ASP A 102 -9.82 -2.78 18.88
N ARG A 103 -9.73 -3.77 17.98
CA ARG A 103 -9.00 -3.62 16.70
C ARG A 103 -9.99 -3.38 15.57
N PHE A 104 -9.84 -2.26 14.88
CA PHE A 104 -10.71 -1.87 13.77
C PHE A 104 -9.96 -1.91 12.43
N GLN A 105 -10.60 -2.46 11.40
CA GLN A 105 -10.05 -2.45 10.05
C GLN A 105 -10.50 -1.21 9.30
N GLY A 106 -9.55 -0.36 8.91
CA GLY A 106 -9.83 0.83 8.11
C GLY A 106 -10.22 0.51 6.66
N THR A 107 -10.23 1.56 5.84
CA THR A 107 -10.58 1.48 4.43
C THR A 107 -9.56 0.66 3.62
N THR A 108 -10.01 0.12 2.49
CA THR A 108 -9.11 -0.60 1.57
C THR A 108 -8.17 0.36 0.88
N LEU A 109 -6.88 0.24 1.15
CA LEU A 109 -5.83 1.02 0.50
C LEU A 109 -5.71 0.63 -0.98
N ARG A 110 -4.99 1.46 -1.76
CA ARG A 110 -4.71 1.18 -3.19
C ARG A 110 -3.91 -0.12 -3.41
N THR A 111 -3.20 -0.59 -2.39
CA THR A 111 -2.53 -1.90 -2.38
C THR A 111 -3.50 -3.08 -2.31
N GLY A 112 -4.76 -2.83 -1.94
CA GLY A 112 -5.77 -3.84 -1.64
C GLY A 112 -5.75 -4.34 -0.20
N GLU A 113 -4.79 -3.87 0.62
CA GLU A 113 -4.69 -4.19 2.04
C GLU A 113 -5.54 -3.23 2.88
N LYS A 114 -5.91 -3.65 4.09
CA LYS A 114 -6.60 -2.80 5.09
C LYS A 114 -5.70 -2.62 6.29
N LYS A 115 -5.53 -1.38 6.72
CA LYS A 115 -4.76 -1.06 7.94
C LYS A 115 -5.62 -1.33 9.18
N THR A 116 -5.00 -1.91 10.22
CA THR A 116 -5.69 -2.18 11.49
C THR A 116 -5.31 -1.10 12.51
N TYR A 117 -6.31 -0.49 13.13
CA TYR A 117 -6.18 0.55 14.13
C TYR A 117 -6.61 0.02 15.50
N ARG A 118 -5.99 0.52 16.58
CA ARG A 118 -6.36 0.20 17.95
C ARG A 118 -7.22 1.33 18.51
N ILE A 119 -8.45 1.01 18.89
CA ILE A 119 -9.43 1.94 19.42
C ILE A 119 -9.33 1.96 20.94
N ASN A 120 -8.67 2.98 21.49
CA ASN A 120 -8.60 3.21 22.95
C ASN A 120 -8.38 4.70 23.28
N GLY A 121 -8.81 5.62 22.41
CA GLY A 121 -8.71 7.07 22.66
C GLY A 121 -9.62 7.49 23.80
N PHE A 122 -10.88 7.03 23.82
CA PHE A 122 -11.81 7.32 24.91
C PHE A 122 -11.31 6.84 26.29
N ALA A 123 -10.69 5.65 26.35
CA ALA A 123 -10.08 5.16 27.59
C ALA A 123 -8.88 6.04 28.04
N THR A 124 -8.08 6.54 27.09
CA THR A 124 -6.98 7.47 27.38
C THR A 124 -7.51 8.80 27.93
N PHE A 125 -8.62 9.28 27.37
CA PHE A 125 -9.29 10.49 27.82
C PHE A 125 -9.88 10.36 29.22
N LEU A 126 -10.59 9.26 29.53
CA LEU A 126 -11.08 9.00 30.88
C LEU A 126 -9.95 8.88 31.91
N LEU A 127 -8.82 8.27 31.53
CA LEU A 127 -7.64 8.20 32.39
C LEU A 127 -7.06 9.59 32.64
N ALA A 128 -6.89 10.41 31.60
CA ALA A 128 -6.40 11.77 31.72
C ALA A 128 -7.32 12.64 32.60
N LEU A 129 -8.63 12.62 32.33
CA LEU A 129 -9.62 13.33 33.13
C LEU A 129 -9.63 12.85 34.59
N GLY A 130 -9.58 11.54 34.83
CA GLY A 130 -9.54 10.98 36.19
C GLY A 130 -8.33 11.46 36.98
N LEU A 131 -7.15 11.51 36.35
CA LEU A 131 -5.93 12.02 36.96
C LEU A 131 -6.04 13.53 37.25
N THR A 132 -6.52 14.32 36.29
CA THR A 132 -6.70 15.76 36.44
C THR A 132 -7.72 16.11 37.53
N CYS A 133 -8.92 15.52 37.47
CA CYS A 133 -9.96 15.71 38.48
C CYS A 133 -9.50 15.24 39.87
N GLY A 134 -8.79 14.11 39.96
CA GLY A 134 -8.22 13.61 41.22
C GLY A 134 -7.19 14.57 41.82
N THR A 135 -6.37 15.21 40.97
CA THR A 135 -5.38 16.20 41.38
C THR A 135 -6.06 17.46 41.90
N ILE A 136 -7.04 17.99 41.16
CA ILE A 136 -7.82 19.17 41.55
C ILE A 136 -8.59 18.92 42.85
N TYR A 137 -9.20 17.74 43.01
CA TYR A 137 -9.92 17.39 44.23
C TYR A 137 -8.99 17.32 45.45
N ARG A 138 -7.77 16.79 45.28
CA ARG A 138 -6.83 16.59 46.39
C ARG A 138 -6.07 17.85 46.81
N TYR A 139 -5.68 18.68 45.84
CA TYR A 139 -4.78 19.82 46.03
C TYR A 139 -5.42 21.18 45.72
N GLY A 140 -6.68 21.20 45.28
CA GLY A 140 -7.43 22.39 44.93
C GLY A 140 -7.20 22.86 43.47
N PRO A 141 -7.95 23.87 43.00
CA PRO A 141 -7.90 24.36 41.61
C PRO A 141 -6.54 24.94 41.21
N SER A 142 -5.82 25.55 42.15
CA SER A 142 -4.48 26.12 41.91
C SER A 142 -3.43 25.09 41.52
N SER A 143 -3.70 23.80 41.73
CA SER A 143 -2.79 22.72 41.33
C SER A 143 -2.73 22.47 39.83
N PHE A 144 -3.68 23.01 39.05
CA PHE A 144 -3.82 22.75 37.62
C PHE A 144 -3.94 24.03 36.76
N THR A 145 -3.25 25.11 37.14
CA THR A 145 -3.18 26.39 36.40
C THR A 145 -2.01 26.47 35.41
N ILE A 146 -1.10 25.50 35.47
CA ILE A 146 0.19 25.51 34.75
C ILE A 146 0.06 25.65 33.22
N LEU A 147 -1.00 25.11 32.61
CA LEU A 147 -1.23 25.23 31.15
C LEU A 147 -1.60 26.67 30.76
N TYR A 148 -2.24 27.43 31.65
CA TYR A 148 -2.47 28.86 31.47
C TYR A 148 -1.19 29.67 31.67
N GLU A 149 -0.49 29.44 32.78
CA GLU A 149 0.70 30.21 33.18
C GLU A 149 1.83 30.08 32.16
N LYS A 150 2.08 28.86 31.66
CA LYS A 150 3.18 28.56 30.71
C LYS A 150 2.71 28.39 29.28
N TRP A 151 1.60 29.05 28.90
CA TRP A 151 0.98 28.92 27.58
C TRP A 151 1.98 29.03 26.42
N VAL A 152 2.80 30.09 26.39
CA VAL A 152 3.77 30.34 25.30
C VAL A 152 4.78 29.20 25.19
N GLY A 153 5.24 28.67 26.33
CA GLY A 153 6.15 27.53 26.38
C GLY A 153 5.52 26.27 25.78
N PHE A 154 4.26 25.99 26.11
CA PHE A 154 3.51 24.86 25.55
C PHE A 154 3.24 25.02 24.04
N VAL A 155 2.92 26.23 23.58
CA VAL A 155 2.78 26.53 22.14
C VAL A 155 4.10 26.25 21.42
N THR A 156 5.23 26.78 21.92
CA THR A 156 6.54 26.55 21.32
C THR A 156 6.92 25.07 21.29
N ALA A 157 6.68 24.34 22.39
CA ALA A 157 6.92 22.91 22.45
C ALA A 157 6.07 22.12 21.44
N SER A 158 4.80 22.47 21.28
CA SER A 158 3.88 21.82 20.33
C SER A 158 4.27 22.09 18.88
N VAL A 159 4.64 23.33 18.53
CA VAL A 159 5.09 23.71 17.18
C VAL A 159 6.39 22.99 16.83
N LEU A 160 7.32 22.88 17.77
CA LEU A 160 8.57 22.15 17.56
C LEU A 160 8.33 20.64 17.39
N MET A 161 7.45 20.05 18.20
CA MET A 161 7.07 18.65 18.04
C MET A 161 6.40 18.39 16.68
N ALA A 162 5.45 19.24 16.28
CA ALA A 162 4.79 19.14 14.98
C ALA A 162 5.78 19.24 13.81
N THR A 163 6.68 20.22 13.89
CA THR A 163 7.74 20.40 12.88
C THR A 163 8.67 19.18 12.84
N ALA A 164 9.09 18.67 14.00
CA ALA A 164 9.95 17.49 14.09
C ALA A 164 9.29 16.24 13.50
N GLN A 165 7.98 16.04 13.75
CA GLN A 165 7.23 14.92 13.20
C GLN A 165 7.04 15.03 11.68
N ALA A 166 6.75 16.23 11.17
CA ALA A 166 6.66 16.49 9.74
C ALA A 166 8.00 16.19 9.04
N VAL A 167 9.12 16.67 9.59
CA VAL A 167 10.46 16.38 9.08
C VAL A 167 10.76 14.89 9.12
N PHE A 168 10.46 14.22 10.23
CA PHE A 168 10.66 12.78 10.38
C PHE A 168 9.86 11.97 9.35
N CYS A 169 8.57 12.27 9.17
CA CYS A 169 7.72 11.59 8.19
C CYS A 169 8.16 11.88 6.75
N TYR A 170 8.61 13.10 6.47
CA TYR A 170 9.18 13.46 5.17
C TYR A 170 10.44 12.64 4.85
N ILE A 171 11.40 12.55 5.79
CA ILE A 171 12.64 11.79 5.60
C ILE A 171 12.35 10.29 5.40
N ILE A 172 11.46 9.70 6.20
CA ILE A 172 11.13 8.26 6.12
C ILE A 172 10.36 7.92 4.85
N SER A 173 9.61 8.87 4.28
CA SER A 173 8.84 8.66 3.06
C SER A 173 9.69 8.24 1.84
N PHE A 174 11.00 8.53 1.84
CA PHE A 174 11.92 8.16 0.76
C PHE A 174 12.40 6.69 0.81
N GLN A 175 11.99 5.94 1.83
CA GLN A 175 12.29 4.52 1.91
C GLN A 175 11.51 3.72 0.84
N LYS A 176 12.01 2.53 0.49
CA LYS A 176 11.37 1.64 -0.48
C LYS A 176 10.06 1.07 0.11
N ASP A 177 9.12 0.77 -0.78
CA ASP A 177 7.83 0.12 -0.46
C ASP A 177 6.84 0.96 0.38
N LYS A 178 7.02 2.29 0.43
CA LYS A 178 6.07 3.23 1.04
C LYS A 178 4.90 3.55 0.11
N LEU A 179 3.69 3.59 0.66
CA LEU A 179 2.50 4.06 -0.05
C LEU A 179 2.39 5.58 0.11
N LEU A 180 2.54 6.30 -1.00
CA LEU A 180 2.54 7.76 -1.00
C LEU A 180 1.11 8.31 -1.08
N ALA A 181 0.84 9.50 -0.57
CA ALA A 181 -0.42 10.18 -0.82
C ALA A 181 -0.53 10.60 -2.29
N LEU A 182 -1.75 10.72 -2.84
CA LEU A 182 -1.92 11.15 -4.24
C LEU A 182 -1.47 12.60 -4.43
N GLY A 183 -1.74 13.46 -3.45
CA GLY A 183 -1.25 14.84 -3.41
C GLY A 183 0.21 14.99 -2.95
N GLY A 184 0.86 13.92 -2.47
CA GLY A 184 2.18 13.99 -1.82
C GLY A 184 3.34 13.50 -2.69
N ASN A 185 3.20 13.44 -4.02
CA ASN A 185 4.23 12.96 -4.94
C ASN A 185 4.41 13.93 -6.11
N SER A 186 4.53 15.22 -5.81
CA SER A 186 4.66 16.30 -6.80
C SER A 186 6.11 16.50 -7.28
N GLY A 187 7.09 16.11 -6.47
CA GLY A 187 8.51 16.36 -6.73
C GLY A 187 8.99 17.74 -6.26
N ASN A 188 8.09 18.57 -5.71
CA ASN A 188 8.44 19.82 -5.06
C ASN A 188 8.53 19.62 -3.54
N PHE A 189 9.71 19.85 -2.96
CA PHE A 189 9.96 19.73 -1.52
C PHE A 189 8.97 20.51 -0.66
N ILE A 190 8.67 21.76 -1.00
CA ILE A 190 7.83 22.66 -0.19
C ILE A 190 6.41 22.09 -0.08
N TYR A 191 5.85 21.69 -1.23
CA TYR A 191 4.49 21.18 -1.31
C TYR A 191 4.38 19.77 -0.69
N ASP A 192 5.34 18.90 -0.98
CA ASP A 192 5.37 17.52 -0.48
C ASP A 192 5.65 17.46 1.04
N PHE A 193 6.39 18.43 1.60
CA PHE A 193 6.57 18.60 3.04
C PHE A 193 5.28 19.08 3.72
N PHE A 194 4.57 20.03 3.09
CA PHE A 194 3.32 20.59 3.60
C PHE A 194 2.19 19.55 3.64
N ILE A 195 1.86 18.94 2.49
CA ILE A 195 0.80 17.92 2.37
C ILE A 195 1.21 16.60 3.03
N GLY A 196 2.49 16.24 2.94
CA GLY A 196 3.01 14.96 3.40
C GLY A 196 3.08 13.93 2.28
N ARG A 197 4.26 13.30 2.16
CA ARG A 197 4.53 12.31 1.11
C ARG A 197 3.91 10.95 1.42
N GLU A 198 4.09 10.43 2.64
CA GLU A 198 3.60 9.12 3.04
C GLU A 198 2.12 9.20 3.46
N LEU A 199 1.28 8.27 2.97
CA LEU A 199 -0.16 8.28 3.24
C LEU A 199 -0.48 7.98 4.72
N ASN A 200 0.19 6.97 5.30
CA ASN A 200 -0.07 6.51 6.67
C ASN A 200 1.24 6.09 7.37
N PRO A 201 2.10 7.05 7.77
CA PRO A 201 3.39 6.75 8.40
C PRO A 201 3.20 6.02 9.72
N SER A 202 3.94 4.92 9.88
CA SER A 202 3.80 4.01 11.03
C SER A 202 5.13 3.69 11.68
N ILE A 203 5.12 3.65 13.01
CA ILE A 203 6.22 3.11 13.82
C ILE A 203 5.73 1.82 14.46
N GLY A 204 6.11 0.68 13.88
CA GLY A 204 5.57 -0.62 14.29
C GLY A 204 4.06 -0.71 14.01
N SER A 205 3.25 -0.83 15.07
CA SER A 205 1.78 -0.85 14.97
C SER A 205 1.13 0.51 15.22
N LEU A 206 1.90 1.52 15.62
CA LEU A 206 1.41 2.87 15.84
C LEU A 206 1.32 3.60 14.50
N ASP A 207 0.11 4.03 14.14
CA ASP A 207 -0.12 4.94 13.03
C ASP A 207 -0.08 6.37 13.53
N LEU A 208 0.88 7.17 13.05
CA LEU A 208 1.09 8.53 13.55
C LEU A 208 -0.09 9.44 13.23
N LYS A 209 -0.72 9.25 12.07
CA LYS A 209 -1.82 10.07 11.59
C LYS A 209 -3.04 9.98 12.51
N SER A 210 -3.62 8.79 12.64
CA SER A 210 -4.75 8.56 13.54
C SER A 210 -4.41 8.79 15.02
N PHE A 211 -3.16 8.58 15.43
CA PHE A 211 -2.75 8.84 16.81
C PHE A 211 -2.80 10.33 17.14
N ASN A 212 -2.21 11.18 16.30
CA ASN A 212 -2.12 12.62 16.54
C ASN A 212 -3.47 13.32 16.40
N GLU A 213 -4.25 12.95 15.39
CA GLU A 213 -5.60 13.46 15.14
C GLU A 213 -6.50 13.31 16.39
N ILE A 214 -6.38 12.19 17.11
CA ILE A 214 -7.34 11.82 18.15
C ILE A 214 -6.86 12.16 19.56
N ARG A 215 -5.58 11.93 19.89
CA ARG A 215 -5.14 11.86 21.30
C ARG A 215 -4.44 13.10 21.79
N PRO A 216 -3.18 13.38 21.37
CA PRO A 216 -2.40 14.44 21.99
C PRO A 216 -3.01 15.82 21.76
N GLY A 217 -3.72 16.05 20.64
CA GLY A 217 -4.38 17.32 20.32
C GLY A 217 -5.72 17.51 21.04
N LEU A 218 -6.72 16.68 20.72
CA LEU A 218 -8.09 16.82 21.25
C LEU A 218 -8.16 16.65 22.78
N ILE A 219 -7.43 15.69 23.35
CA ILE A 219 -7.44 15.52 24.81
C ILE A 219 -6.75 16.70 25.49
N LEU A 220 -5.66 17.22 24.92
CA LEU A 220 -4.98 18.40 25.46
C LEU A 220 -5.87 19.64 25.40
N TRP A 221 -6.67 19.82 24.35
CA TRP A 221 -7.67 20.88 24.28
C TRP A 221 -8.59 20.87 25.51
N ALA A 222 -9.20 19.71 25.83
CA ALA A 222 -10.05 19.59 27.00
C ALA A 222 -9.31 19.88 28.32
N LEU A 223 -8.04 19.43 28.44
CA LEU A 223 -7.22 19.72 29.62
C LEU A 223 -6.87 21.20 29.75
N ILE A 224 -6.60 21.88 28.63
CA ILE A 224 -6.37 23.32 28.61
C ILE A 224 -7.62 24.05 29.12
N ASP A 225 -8.82 23.70 28.64
CA ASP A 225 -10.05 24.36 29.09
C ASP A 225 -10.30 24.17 30.59
N ILE A 226 -10.02 22.97 31.13
CA ILE A 226 -10.08 22.72 32.58
C ILE A 226 -9.06 23.61 33.32
N SER A 227 -7.85 23.75 32.79
CA SER A 227 -6.83 24.63 33.38
C SER A 227 -7.27 26.09 33.39
N MET A 228 -7.94 26.57 32.35
CA MET A 228 -8.52 27.91 32.28
C MET A 228 -9.61 28.13 33.33
N ALA A 229 -10.48 27.14 33.52
CA ALA A 229 -11.50 27.18 34.56
C ALA A 229 -10.88 27.20 35.97
N CYS A 230 -9.82 26.41 36.19
CA CYS A 230 -9.04 26.41 37.43
C CYS A 230 -8.35 27.76 37.69
N GLU A 231 -7.82 28.42 36.67
CA GLU A 231 -7.25 29.75 36.77
C GLU A 231 -8.31 30.77 37.16
N GLN A 232 -9.47 30.75 36.49
CA GLN A 232 -10.59 31.62 36.83
C GLN A 232 -11.08 31.39 38.28
N ALA A 233 -11.17 30.12 38.69
CA ALA A 233 -11.55 29.74 40.05
C ALA A 233 -10.54 30.26 41.08
N THR A 234 -9.25 30.17 40.80
CA THR A 234 -8.19 30.67 41.69
C THR A 234 -8.28 32.19 41.86
N ARG A 235 -8.53 32.92 40.77
CA ARG A 235 -8.72 34.39 40.81
C ARG A 235 -9.98 34.82 41.54
N ARG A 236 -11.05 34.04 41.42
CA ARG A 236 -12.36 34.35 42.02
C ARG A 236 -12.54 33.76 43.42
N GLY A 237 -11.58 32.99 43.90
CA GLY A 237 -11.56 32.42 45.25
C GLY A 237 -12.45 31.19 45.44
N GLY A 238 -12.52 30.31 44.43
CA GLY A 238 -13.19 29.00 44.51
C GLY A 238 -13.89 28.56 43.21
N LEU A 239 -14.11 27.25 43.04
CA LEU A 239 -14.83 26.67 41.89
C LEU A 239 -16.30 27.11 41.82
N ASP A 240 -16.93 27.37 42.98
CA ASP A 240 -18.33 27.79 43.08
C ASP A 240 -18.57 29.17 42.47
N LYS A 241 -17.50 29.95 42.28
CA LYS A 241 -17.56 31.32 41.75
C LYS A 241 -17.17 31.41 40.28
N VAL A 242 -16.94 30.30 39.60
CA VAL A 242 -16.66 30.27 38.15
C VAL A 242 -17.89 30.76 37.39
N THR A 243 -17.67 31.62 36.39
CA THR A 243 -18.75 32.25 35.59
C THR A 243 -19.58 31.21 34.85
N ASP A 244 -20.87 31.49 34.64
CA ASP A 244 -21.75 30.67 33.81
C ASP A 244 -21.22 30.47 32.37
N SER A 245 -20.65 31.52 31.79
CA SER A 245 -20.02 31.50 30.47
C SER A 245 -18.86 30.50 30.36
N MET A 246 -18.00 30.44 31.38
CA MET A 246 -16.89 29.47 31.43
C MET A 246 -17.42 28.04 31.49
N TRP A 247 -18.41 27.78 32.34
CA TRP A 247 -19.02 26.45 32.45
C TRP A 247 -19.68 26.01 31.15
N LEU A 248 -20.34 26.91 30.42
CA LEU A 248 -20.91 26.61 29.10
C LEU A 248 -19.82 26.22 28.09
N VAL A 249 -18.74 27.01 27.99
CA VAL A 249 -17.63 26.70 27.09
C VAL A 249 -17.02 25.35 27.44
N LEU A 250 -16.71 25.13 28.71
CA LEU A 250 -16.16 23.87 29.20
C LEU A 250 -17.08 22.69 28.87
N ALA A 251 -18.38 22.81 29.16
CA ALA A 251 -19.36 21.75 28.90
C ALA A 251 -19.46 21.43 27.41
N PHE A 252 -19.56 22.43 26.53
CA PHE A 252 -19.70 22.19 25.09
C PHE A 252 -18.43 21.62 24.46
N GLN A 253 -17.26 22.14 24.82
CA GLN A 253 -16.00 21.72 24.23
C GLN A 253 -15.58 20.33 24.74
N ILE A 254 -15.68 20.06 26.05
CA ILE A 254 -15.42 18.72 26.61
C ILE A 254 -16.44 17.71 26.09
N TRP A 255 -17.72 18.07 25.98
CA TRP A 255 -18.73 17.18 25.38
C TRP A 255 -18.39 16.84 23.94
N TYR A 256 -17.99 17.84 23.14
CA TYR A 256 -17.59 17.62 21.75
C TYR A 256 -16.36 16.70 21.63
N VAL A 257 -15.34 16.91 22.45
CA VAL A 257 -14.15 16.05 22.50
C VAL A 257 -14.50 14.62 22.94
N ALA A 258 -15.30 14.49 24.01
CA ALA A 258 -15.76 13.21 24.52
C ALA A 258 -16.57 12.46 23.46
N ASP A 259 -17.46 13.15 22.75
CA ASP A 259 -18.24 12.59 21.65
C ASP A 259 -17.35 12.17 20.47
N ALA A 260 -16.37 12.96 20.08
CA ALA A 260 -15.44 12.60 19.00
C ALA A 260 -14.64 11.33 19.36
N LEU A 261 -14.18 11.22 20.61
CA LEU A 261 -13.44 10.07 21.13
C LEU A 261 -14.32 8.84 21.38
N TYR A 262 -15.56 9.05 21.83
CA TYR A 262 -16.52 7.98 22.04
C TYR A 262 -16.97 7.38 20.71
N ASN A 263 -17.19 8.21 19.68
CA ASN A 263 -17.52 7.75 18.33
C ASN A 263 -16.32 7.11 17.59
N GLU A 264 -15.12 7.10 18.18
CA GLU A 264 -14.02 6.18 17.80
C GLU A 264 -14.43 4.72 18.09
N VAL A 265 -15.17 4.51 19.18
CA VAL A 265 -15.57 3.22 19.77
C VAL A 265 -16.96 2.84 19.28
N ARG A 266 -16.99 1.91 18.31
CA ARG A 266 -17.98 0.81 18.25
C ARG A 266 -19.37 1.12 17.62
N GLY A 267 -19.75 0.21 16.71
CA GLY A 267 -21.15 -0.06 16.37
C GLY A 267 -21.88 -0.86 17.47
N PRO A 268 -23.20 -0.95 17.39
CA PRO A 268 -24.12 -0.94 18.53
C PRO A 268 -23.83 -2.05 19.54
N ALA A 269 -23.21 -1.72 20.67
CA ALA A 269 -23.31 -2.51 21.89
C ALA A 269 -22.73 -1.71 23.06
N PHE A 270 -23.59 -1.47 24.05
CA PHE A 270 -23.24 -1.08 25.43
C PHE A 270 -23.08 0.43 25.71
N VAL A 271 -24.19 1.13 25.99
CA VAL A 271 -24.59 1.62 27.33
C VAL A 271 -25.99 2.27 27.24
N LEU A 272 -26.74 2.09 28.32
CA LEU A 272 -28.16 2.30 28.60
C LEU A 272 -28.75 3.69 28.23
N ALA A 273 -29.76 3.66 27.37
CA ALA A 273 -31.08 4.32 27.49
C ALA A 273 -31.27 5.86 27.54
N ILE A 274 -30.28 6.75 27.36
CA ILE A 274 -30.57 8.19 27.11
C ILE A 274 -29.94 8.72 25.80
N ALA A 275 -28.93 8.03 25.25
CA ALA A 275 -28.32 8.34 23.94
C ALA A 275 -28.88 7.46 22.80
N LEU A 276 -30.16 7.08 22.89
CA LEU A 276 -30.79 6.27 21.86
C LEU A 276 -31.00 7.12 20.60
N THR A 277 -30.54 6.58 19.47
CA THR A 277 -30.86 6.95 18.07
C THR A 277 -29.86 7.80 17.26
N PHE A 278 -28.60 8.00 17.67
CA PHE A 278 -27.66 8.71 16.81
C PHE A 278 -26.19 8.25 16.98
N SER A 279 -25.71 7.25 16.23
CA SER A 279 -24.25 7.02 16.14
C SER A 279 -23.83 6.29 14.87
N GLN A 280 -22.99 6.95 14.06
CA GLN A 280 -21.69 6.47 13.55
C GLN A 280 -21.05 7.49 12.60
N THR A 281 -20.05 8.23 13.08
CA THR A 281 -19.08 8.93 12.22
C THR A 281 -17.71 8.35 12.52
N ALA A 282 -17.30 7.31 11.79
CA ALA A 282 -15.99 6.70 11.98
C ALA A 282 -14.91 7.61 11.41
N ILE A 283 -14.11 8.24 12.27
CA ILE A 283 -12.98 9.12 11.90
C ILE A 283 -12.01 8.45 10.90
N PHE A 284 -11.91 7.12 10.92
CA PHE A 284 -11.13 6.31 9.96
C PHE A 284 -11.64 6.35 8.50
N THR A 285 -12.75 7.05 8.24
CA THR A 285 -13.31 7.27 6.89
C THR A 285 -13.14 8.71 6.39
N THR A 286 -12.57 9.60 7.20
CA THR A 286 -12.31 10.99 6.81
C THR A 286 -11.21 11.11 5.74
N MET A 287 -11.19 12.25 5.06
CA MET A 287 -10.18 12.62 4.07
C MET A 287 -8.78 12.58 4.69
N ASP A 288 -8.65 13.13 5.90
CA ASP A 288 -7.43 13.13 6.72
C ASP A 288 -6.96 11.74 7.16
N ILE A 289 -7.66 10.64 6.87
CA ILE A 289 -7.12 9.28 7.10
C ILE A 289 -6.97 8.51 5.79
N THR A 290 -7.87 8.74 4.84
CA THR A 290 -8.00 7.87 3.67
C THR A 290 -7.26 8.35 2.43
N THR A 291 -7.08 9.67 2.25
CA THR A 291 -6.53 10.25 1.01
C THR A 291 -5.26 11.04 1.23
N ASP A 292 -5.18 11.78 2.33
CA ASP A 292 -4.16 12.82 2.49
C ASP A 292 -2.85 12.26 3.04
N GLY A 293 -1.75 12.95 2.84
CA GLY A 293 -0.48 12.59 3.48
C GLY A 293 -0.45 13.03 4.93
N PHE A 294 0.49 12.51 5.72
CA PHE A 294 0.81 13.11 7.03
C PHE A 294 2.06 13.98 6.89
N GLY A 295 1.83 15.27 6.64
CA GLY A 295 2.84 16.31 6.48
C GLY A 295 2.75 17.39 7.55
N PHE A 296 3.38 18.54 7.29
CA PHE A 296 3.35 19.68 8.21
C PHE A 296 1.93 20.17 8.49
N MET A 297 1.05 20.21 7.47
CA MET A 297 -0.32 20.68 7.59
C MET A 297 -1.11 19.93 8.67
N LEU A 298 -1.17 18.61 8.58
CA LEU A 298 -1.87 17.80 9.58
C LEU A 298 -1.13 17.81 10.92
N SER A 299 0.19 17.69 10.91
CA SER A 299 0.95 17.64 12.16
C SER A 299 0.82 18.92 13.00
N ILE A 300 0.87 20.11 12.38
CA ILE A 300 0.65 21.38 13.11
C ILE A 300 -0.82 21.60 13.44
N GLY A 301 -1.72 21.14 12.55
CA GLY A 301 -3.17 21.15 12.78
C GLY A 301 -3.52 20.43 14.09
N ASP A 302 -3.11 19.16 14.18
CA ASP A 302 -3.43 18.26 15.28
C ASP A 302 -2.80 18.71 16.61
N LEU A 303 -1.49 19.00 16.58
CA LEU A 303 -0.71 19.16 17.82
C LEU A 303 -0.70 20.58 18.37
N ALA A 304 -0.85 21.60 17.51
CA ALA A 304 -0.70 23.00 17.91
C ALA A 304 -1.96 23.82 17.62
N TRP A 305 -2.52 23.72 16.41
CA TRP A 305 -3.66 24.56 16.03
C TRP A 305 -4.90 24.23 16.85
N VAL A 306 -5.34 22.96 16.86
CA VAL A 306 -6.53 22.53 17.60
C VAL A 306 -6.46 22.92 19.09
N PRO A 307 -5.46 22.49 19.88
CA PRO A 307 -5.46 22.77 21.32
C PRO A 307 -5.30 24.26 21.67
N PHE A 308 -4.51 25.04 20.92
CA PHE A 308 -4.21 26.43 21.30
C PHE A 308 -5.06 27.49 20.60
N THR A 309 -5.83 27.13 19.56
CA THR A 309 -6.80 28.06 18.95
C THR A 309 -8.22 27.78 19.40
N TYR A 310 -8.60 26.52 19.65
CA TYR A 310 -9.99 26.17 20.02
C TYR A 310 -10.28 26.43 21.51
N SER A 311 -9.25 26.61 22.33
CA SER A 311 -9.35 26.97 23.75
C SER A 311 -9.27 28.49 23.99
N LEU A 312 -9.21 29.32 22.94
CA LEU A 312 -9.11 30.77 23.07
C LEU A 312 -10.31 31.39 23.80
N GLN A 313 -11.49 30.79 23.68
CA GLN A 313 -12.72 31.21 24.38
C GLN A 313 -12.56 31.00 25.89
N ALA A 314 -12.10 29.82 26.31
CA ALA A 314 -11.83 29.53 27.71
C ALA A 314 -10.71 30.45 28.24
N ARG A 315 -9.63 30.64 27.46
CA ARG A 315 -8.54 31.55 27.83
C ARG A 315 -9.00 33.00 27.98
N TYR A 316 -9.84 33.50 27.07
CA TYR A 316 -10.43 34.83 27.18
C TYR A 316 -11.22 35.01 28.47
N LEU A 317 -12.06 34.03 28.80
CA LEU A 317 -12.89 34.05 30.00
C LEU A 317 -12.08 33.92 31.29
N ALA A 318 -10.90 33.30 31.25
CA ALA A 318 -10.02 33.15 32.41
C ALA A 318 -9.60 34.49 33.02
N PHE A 319 -9.36 35.52 32.19
CA PHE A 319 -9.06 36.88 32.65
C PHE A 319 -10.20 37.88 32.47
N LYS A 320 -11.11 37.66 31.51
CA LYS A 320 -12.31 38.48 31.32
C LYS A 320 -13.54 37.74 31.83
N HIS A 321 -13.90 37.99 33.08
CA HIS A 321 -15.09 37.42 33.69
C HIS A 321 -16.38 37.98 33.08
N VAL A 322 -17.20 37.13 32.46
CA VAL A 322 -18.49 37.50 31.86
C VAL A 322 -19.58 36.64 32.50
N GLU A 323 -20.58 37.29 33.10
CA GLU A 323 -21.80 36.63 33.60
C GLU A 323 -22.92 36.85 32.58
N LEU A 324 -23.49 35.77 32.03
CA LEU A 324 -24.52 35.81 30.99
C LEU A 324 -25.93 35.94 31.58
N GLY A 325 -26.14 35.36 32.77
CA GLY A 325 -27.45 35.20 33.37
C GLY A 325 -28.31 34.12 32.68
N PRO A 326 -29.47 33.78 33.24
CA PRO A 326 -30.26 32.62 32.79
C PRO A 326 -30.76 32.73 31.34
N VAL A 327 -31.12 33.93 30.90
CA VAL A 327 -31.71 34.16 29.56
C VAL A 327 -30.69 33.90 28.46
N TRP A 328 -29.53 34.53 28.53
CA TRP A 328 -28.47 34.35 27.52
C TRP A 328 -27.86 32.96 27.57
N THR A 329 -27.73 32.38 28.77
CA THR A 329 -27.35 30.98 28.97
C THR A 329 -28.32 30.04 28.23
N ALA A 330 -29.63 30.23 28.38
CA ALA A 330 -30.62 29.42 27.69
C ALA A 330 -30.57 29.58 26.16
N VAL A 331 -30.40 30.80 25.64
CA VAL A 331 -30.28 31.06 24.20
C VAL A 331 -29.07 30.34 23.60
N ILE A 332 -27.92 30.43 24.25
CA ILE A 332 -26.68 29.77 23.81
C ILE A 332 -26.86 28.24 23.86
N LEU A 333 -27.45 27.71 24.93
CA LEU A 333 -27.70 26.29 25.10
C LEU A 333 -28.62 25.74 24.00
N ILE A 334 -29.74 26.40 23.73
CA ILE A 334 -30.68 26.01 22.66
C ILE A 334 -29.99 26.03 21.29
N THR A 335 -29.19 27.06 21.03
CA THR A 335 -28.44 27.18 19.77
C THR A 335 -27.46 26.02 19.60
N ASN A 336 -26.69 25.69 20.64
CA ASN A 336 -25.73 24.58 20.62
C ASN A 336 -26.43 23.24 20.42
N LEU A 337 -27.48 22.95 21.20
CA LEU A 337 -28.23 21.70 21.12
C LEU A 337 -28.90 21.52 19.75
N THR A 338 -29.47 22.59 19.19
CA THR A 338 -30.06 22.56 17.84
C THR A 338 -29.00 22.28 16.78
N GLY A 339 -27.85 22.95 16.85
CA GLY A 339 -26.72 22.70 15.95
C GLY A 339 -26.20 21.27 16.06
N TYR A 340 -26.04 20.76 17.29
CA TYR A 340 -25.60 19.39 17.54
C TYR A 340 -26.62 18.36 17.02
N TYR A 341 -27.91 18.59 17.22
CA TYR A 341 -28.98 17.75 16.67
C TYR A 341 -28.91 17.68 15.14
N ILE A 342 -28.83 18.83 14.45
CA ILE A 342 -28.72 18.88 12.98
C ILE A 342 -27.47 18.15 12.51
N PHE A 343 -26.32 18.41 13.14
CA PHE A 343 -25.05 17.79 12.79
C PHE A 343 -25.12 16.26 12.90
N ARG A 344 -25.71 15.75 13.98
CA ARG A 344 -25.76 14.31 14.24
C ARG A 344 -26.81 13.60 13.39
N ASP A 345 -27.98 14.21 13.24
CA ASP A 345 -29.07 13.68 12.42
C ASP A 345 -28.67 13.60 10.93
N ALA A 346 -28.05 14.64 10.39
CA ALA A 346 -27.58 14.64 9.01
C ALA A 346 -26.55 13.53 8.73
N ASN A 347 -25.63 13.29 9.68
CA ASN A 347 -24.65 12.21 9.58
C ASN A 347 -25.29 10.82 9.70
N ALA A 348 -26.21 10.64 10.65
CA ALA A 348 -26.97 9.40 10.80
C ALA A 348 -27.82 9.09 9.56
N PHE A 349 -28.48 10.10 8.99
CA PHE A 349 -29.24 9.98 7.75
C PHE A 349 -28.34 9.56 6.58
N ARG A 350 -27.19 10.22 6.39
CA ARG A 350 -26.21 9.86 5.35
C ARG A 350 -25.73 8.41 5.51
N ALA A 351 -25.44 7.97 6.73
CA ALA A 351 -25.02 6.60 7.01
C ALA A 351 -26.13 5.58 6.70
N ASN A 352 -27.37 5.87 7.11
CA ASN A 352 -28.54 5.04 6.82
C ASN A 352 -28.80 4.94 5.31
N LEU A 353 -28.73 6.06 4.61
CA LEU A 353 -28.87 6.11 3.16
C LEU A 353 -27.76 5.30 2.46
N ALA A 354 -26.50 5.45 2.89
CA ALA A 354 -25.39 4.66 2.37
C ALA A 354 -25.60 3.15 2.60
N ARG A 355 -26.10 2.75 3.78
CA ARG A 355 -26.44 1.35 4.09
C ARG A 355 -27.51 0.82 3.15
N LEU A 356 -28.60 1.56 2.94
CA LEU A 356 -29.70 1.20 2.05
C LEU A 356 -29.29 1.14 0.57
N LEU A 357 -28.43 2.06 0.11
CA LEU A 357 -27.96 2.12 -1.27
C LEU A 357 -26.80 1.15 -1.57
N SER A 358 -26.00 0.78 -0.56
CA SER A 358 -24.85 -0.12 -0.73
C SER A 358 -25.18 -1.46 -1.42
N PRO A 359 -26.29 -2.17 -1.12
CA PRO A 359 -26.70 -3.37 -1.85
C PRO A 359 -27.27 -3.06 -3.25
N LEU A 360 -27.80 -1.85 -3.49
CA LEU A 360 -28.30 -1.41 -4.79
C LEU A 360 -27.17 -1.03 -5.77
N ARG A 361 -25.92 -0.94 -5.28
CA ARG A 361 -24.75 -0.65 -6.13
C ARG A 361 -24.63 -1.74 -7.20
N ARG A 362 -24.81 -1.34 -8.47
CA ARG A 362 -24.80 -2.22 -9.66
C ARG A 362 -23.78 -3.35 -9.52
N VAL A 363 -24.27 -4.55 -9.23
CA VAL A 363 -23.49 -5.77 -9.35
C VAL A 363 -23.14 -5.90 -10.82
N ARG A 364 -21.86 -5.77 -11.18
CA ARG A 364 -21.42 -6.05 -12.54
C ARG A 364 -21.88 -7.48 -12.87
N PRO A 365 -22.52 -7.72 -14.03
CA PRO A 365 -22.90 -9.07 -14.40
C PRO A 365 -21.69 -10.00 -14.28
N ARG A 366 -21.89 -11.17 -13.66
CA ARG A 366 -20.82 -12.16 -13.43
C ARG A 366 -20.11 -12.55 -14.72
N VAL A 367 -20.79 -12.41 -15.86
CA VAL A 367 -20.28 -12.68 -17.19
C VAL A 367 -19.95 -11.36 -17.90
N PRO A 368 -18.69 -11.13 -18.29
CA PRO A 368 -18.29 -9.97 -19.08
C PRO A 368 -19.07 -9.90 -20.40
N PHE A 369 -19.42 -8.70 -20.87
CA PHE A 369 -20.29 -8.54 -22.04
C PHE A 369 -19.76 -9.24 -23.32
N TYR A 370 -18.44 -9.33 -23.49
CA TYR A 370 -17.82 -9.98 -24.66
C TYR A 370 -17.96 -11.51 -24.66
N GLN A 371 -18.34 -12.11 -23.53
CA GLN A 371 -18.69 -13.54 -23.43
C GLN A 371 -20.18 -13.80 -23.66
N LEU A 372 -21.02 -12.76 -23.69
CA LEU A 372 -22.45 -12.91 -23.94
C LEU A 372 -22.67 -13.42 -25.36
N ALA A 373 -23.57 -14.41 -25.50
CA ALA A 373 -23.98 -14.93 -26.80
C ALA A 373 -24.46 -13.82 -27.74
N ALA A 374 -25.18 -12.83 -27.21
CA ALA A 374 -25.67 -11.65 -27.93
C ALA A 374 -24.56 -10.81 -28.59
N HIS A 375 -23.34 -10.79 -28.04
CA HIS A 375 -22.20 -10.13 -28.69
C HIS A 375 -21.40 -11.11 -29.56
N ARG A 376 -21.08 -12.29 -29.01
CA ARG A 376 -20.17 -13.26 -29.64
C ARG A 376 -20.72 -13.82 -30.95
N ILE A 377 -22.02 -14.15 -30.99
CA ILE A 377 -22.64 -14.76 -32.17
C ILE A 377 -22.65 -13.77 -33.35
N PRO A 378 -23.23 -12.55 -33.26
CA PRO A 378 -23.22 -11.61 -34.39
C PRO A 378 -21.81 -11.20 -34.82
N THR A 379 -20.90 -11.03 -33.86
CA THR A 379 -19.53 -10.59 -34.17
C THR A 379 -18.74 -11.65 -34.94
N LEU A 380 -18.83 -12.92 -34.55
CA LEU A 380 -18.09 -14.01 -35.21
C LEU A 380 -18.81 -14.57 -36.43
N TRP A 381 -20.12 -14.80 -36.33
CA TRP A 381 -20.88 -15.51 -37.37
C TRP A 381 -21.42 -14.58 -38.46
N SER A 382 -21.84 -13.37 -38.11
CA SER A 382 -22.37 -12.42 -39.08
C SER A 382 -21.26 -11.53 -39.64
N LEU A 383 -20.55 -10.82 -38.75
CA LEU A 383 -19.57 -9.82 -39.17
C LEU A 383 -18.25 -10.43 -39.63
N TYR A 384 -17.56 -11.19 -38.78
CA TYR A 384 -16.23 -11.72 -39.11
C TYR A 384 -16.26 -12.67 -40.30
N ARG A 385 -17.14 -13.69 -40.29
CA ARG A 385 -17.29 -14.59 -41.44
C ARG A 385 -17.76 -13.86 -42.70
N GLY A 386 -18.69 -12.91 -42.57
CA GLY A 386 -19.12 -12.09 -43.71
C GLY A 386 -17.97 -11.32 -44.33
N LEU A 387 -17.14 -10.68 -43.49
CA LEU A 387 -15.97 -9.93 -43.95
C LEU A 387 -14.94 -10.81 -44.66
N LEU A 388 -14.72 -12.04 -44.19
CA LEU A 388 -13.80 -12.97 -44.85
C LEU A 388 -14.37 -13.50 -46.17
N LYS A 389 -15.68 -13.80 -46.23
CA LYS A 389 -16.33 -14.30 -47.44
C LYS A 389 -16.36 -13.26 -48.56
N GLU A 390 -16.61 -12.01 -48.20
CA GLU A 390 -16.73 -10.90 -49.16
C GLU A 390 -15.39 -10.22 -49.47
N ALA A 391 -14.29 -10.61 -48.82
CA ALA A 391 -12.99 -9.97 -49.04
C ALA A 391 -12.51 -10.21 -50.49
N PRO A 392 -12.15 -9.15 -51.25
CA PRO A 392 -11.82 -9.29 -52.66
C PRO A 392 -10.40 -9.81 -52.94
N THR A 393 -9.50 -9.77 -51.96
CA THR A 393 -8.10 -10.21 -52.08
C THR A 393 -7.60 -10.88 -50.81
N GLU A 394 -6.59 -11.75 -50.94
CA GLU A 394 -5.99 -12.48 -49.82
C GLU A 394 -5.31 -11.53 -48.81
N GLU A 395 -4.74 -10.41 -49.25
CA GLU A 395 -4.11 -9.44 -48.35
C GLU A 395 -5.14 -8.73 -47.47
N ILE A 396 -6.31 -8.43 -48.02
CA ILE A 396 -7.43 -7.84 -47.27
C ILE A 396 -7.98 -8.87 -46.27
N GLU A 397 -8.10 -10.14 -46.68
CA GLU A 397 -8.50 -11.22 -45.78
C GLU A 397 -7.52 -11.35 -44.59
N TYR A 398 -6.21 -11.40 -44.88
CA TYR A 398 -5.17 -11.42 -43.86
C TYR A 398 -5.28 -10.22 -42.90
N ARG A 399 -5.53 -9.02 -43.45
CA ARG A 399 -5.70 -7.80 -42.64
C ARG A 399 -6.91 -7.89 -41.72
N ILE A 400 -8.04 -8.43 -42.17
CA ILE A 400 -9.24 -8.62 -41.34
C ILE A 400 -8.96 -9.58 -40.19
N ARG A 401 -8.33 -10.73 -40.48
CA ARG A 401 -7.88 -11.69 -39.45
C ARG A 401 -7.00 -11.00 -38.40
N MET A 402 -6.07 -10.16 -38.84
CA MET A 402 -5.19 -9.41 -37.94
C MET A 402 -5.93 -8.34 -37.13
N LEU A 403 -6.88 -7.61 -37.72
CA LEU A 403 -7.67 -6.60 -37.00
C LEU A 403 -8.52 -7.21 -35.88
N PHE A 404 -9.13 -8.37 -36.11
CA PHE A 404 -9.88 -9.08 -35.07
C PHE A 404 -8.96 -9.60 -33.95
N ARG A 405 -7.78 -10.12 -34.29
CA ARG A 405 -6.77 -10.52 -33.29
C ARG A 405 -6.24 -9.33 -32.50
N GLN A 406 -5.97 -8.20 -33.16
CA GLN A 406 -5.51 -6.99 -32.49
C GLN A 406 -6.58 -6.49 -31.52
N ASN A 407 -7.85 -6.48 -31.91
CA ASN A 407 -8.93 -5.93 -31.08
C ASN A 407 -9.56 -6.94 -30.11
N HIS A 408 -9.09 -8.19 -30.02
CA HIS A 408 -9.68 -9.23 -29.16
C HIS A 408 -9.63 -8.91 -27.65
N HIS A 409 -8.75 -7.98 -27.25
CA HIS A 409 -8.55 -7.57 -25.86
C HIS A 409 -9.40 -6.34 -25.47
N LEU A 410 -10.24 -5.81 -26.37
CA LEU A 410 -11.13 -4.69 -26.07
C LEU A 410 -12.25 -5.13 -25.12
N THR A 411 -12.23 -4.59 -23.91
CA THR A 411 -13.18 -4.91 -22.82
C THR A 411 -14.12 -3.75 -22.47
N GLY A 412 -14.08 -2.64 -23.21
CA GLY A 412 -14.98 -1.50 -23.04
C GLY A 412 -16.13 -1.52 -24.05
N ALA A 413 -17.38 -1.51 -23.57
CA ALA A 413 -18.57 -1.61 -24.44
C ALA A 413 -18.62 -0.51 -25.53
N ALA A 414 -18.28 0.74 -25.19
CA ALA A 414 -18.27 1.85 -26.14
C ALA A 414 -17.20 1.69 -27.24
N ALA A 415 -15.98 1.30 -26.85
CA ALA A 415 -14.89 1.04 -27.80
C ALA A 415 -15.20 -0.15 -28.71
N THR A 416 -15.76 -1.23 -28.16
CA THR A 416 -16.19 -2.40 -28.94
C THR A 416 -17.31 -2.03 -29.91
N LYS A 417 -18.30 -1.22 -29.52
CA LYS A 417 -19.35 -0.73 -30.42
C LYS A 417 -18.78 0.06 -31.59
N LYS A 418 -17.81 0.96 -31.34
CA LYS A 418 -17.12 1.72 -32.40
C LYS A 418 -16.34 0.80 -33.35
N GLY A 419 -15.67 -0.22 -32.82
CA GLY A 419 -14.97 -1.24 -33.61
C GLY A 419 -15.91 -2.05 -34.51
N LEU A 420 -17.04 -2.52 -33.95
CA LEU A 420 -18.05 -3.27 -34.70
C LEU A 420 -18.68 -2.42 -35.82
N ALA A 421 -19.04 -1.16 -35.53
CA ALA A 421 -19.58 -0.24 -36.52
C ALA A 421 -18.61 -0.05 -37.70
N LYS A 422 -17.30 0.06 -37.42
CA LYS A 422 -16.27 0.12 -38.46
C LYS A 422 -16.21 -1.18 -39.27
N GLY A 423 -16.31 -2.33 -38.62
CA GLY A 423 -16.38 -3.63 -39.30
C GLY A 423 -17.56 -3.72 -40.26
N TYR A 424 -18.77 -3.33 -39.84
CA TYR A 424 -19.94 -3.35 -40.72
C TYR A 424 -19.82 -2.40 -41.90
N LYS A 425 -19.16 -1.24 -41.73
CA LYS A 425 -18.83 -0.35 -42.86
C LYS A 425 -17.90 -1.02 -43.88
N PHE A 426 -16.92 -1.80 -43.42
CA PHE A 426 -16.07 -2.57 -44.33
C PHE A 426 -16.86 -3.67 -45.05
N LEU A 427 -17.77 -4.35 -44.35
CA LEU A 427 -18.59 -5.39 -44.96
C LEU A 427 -19.48 -4.83 -46.07
N ASP A 428 -20.10 -3.67 -45.85
CA ASP A 428 -20.91 -2.99 -46.86
C ASP A 428 -20.06 -2.56 -48.06
N ALA A 429 -18.86 -2.01 -47.82
CA ALA A 429 -17.94 -1.64 -48.91
C ALA A 429 -17.49 -2.85 -49.74
N PHE A 430 -17.20 -3.99 -49.10
CA PHE A 430 -16.84 -5.22 -49.82
C PHE A 430 -17.99 -5.76 -50.65
N LYS A 431 -19.20 -5.80 -50.10
CA LYS A 431 -20.40 -6.20 -50.86
C LYS A 431 -20.63 -5.32 -52.08
N ARG A 432 -20.47 -4.00 -51.96
CA ARG A 432 -20.59 -3.07 -53.10
C ARG A 432 -19.50 -3.28 -54.14
N ALA A 433 -18.27 -3.53 -53.72
CA ALA A 433 -17.18 -3.88 -54.63
C ALA A 433 -17.48 -5.19 -55.40
N ASN A 434 -18.01 -6.21 -54.71
CA ASN A 434 -18.41 -7.48 -55.33
C ASN A 434 -19.65 -7.34 -56.22
N ALA A 435 -20.53 -6.37 -55.94
CA ALA A 435 -21.68 -6.03 -56.76
C ALA A 435 -21.35 -5.18 -58.01
N GLY A 436 -20.08 -4.85 -58.25
CA GLY A 436 -19.63 -4.16 -59.46
C GLY A 436 -19.44 -2.63 -59.33
N ASP A 437 -19.39 -2.07 -58.11
CA ASP A 437 -19.08 -0.64 -57.93
C ASP A 437 -17.60 -0.36 -58.24
N GLU A 438 -17.33 0.22 -59.41
CA GLU A 438 -15.98 0.54 -59.91
C GLU A 438 -15.16 1.39 -58.93
N LYS A 439 -15.80 2.33 -58.22
CA LYS A 439 -15.14 3.20 -57.26
C LYS A 439 -14.64 2.40 -56.06
N GLN A 440 -15.47 1.50 -55.53
CA GLN A 440 -15.06 0.65 -54.41
C GLN A 440 -14.00 -0.36 -54.83
N GLN A 441 -14.10 -0.93 -56.02
CA GLN A 441 -13.08 -1.84 -56.56
C GLN A 441 -11.72 -1.14 -56.69
N ALA A 442 -11.67 0.09 -57.20
CA ALA A 442 -10.44 0.87 -57.29
C ALA A 442 -9.83 1.16 -55.90
N ILE A 443 -10.67 1.51 -54.91
CA ILE A 443 -10.23 1.72 -53.53
C ILE A 443 -9.65 0.42 -52.93
N MET A 444 -10.32 -0.72 -53.13
CA MET A 444 -9.86 -2.01 -52.62
C MET A 444 -8.55 -2.46 -53.26
N LYS A 445 -8.38 -2.26 -54.58
CA LYS A 445 -7.13 -2.57 -55.29
C LYS A 445 -5.96 -1.77 -54.74
N ARG A 446 -6.14 -0.45 -54.55
CA ARG A 446 -5.13 0.42 -53.93
C ARG A 446 -4.82 0.02 -52.50
N TYR A 447 -5.85 -0.35 -51.73
CA TYR A 447 -5.69 -0.81 -50.35
C TYR A 447 -4.92 -2.13 -50.28
N SER A 448 -5.19 -3.09 -51.18
CA SER A 448 -4.49 -4.37 -51.27
C SER A 448 -3.00 -4.19 -51.56
N GLN A 449 -2.64 -3.34 -52.52
CA GLN A 449 -1.23 -3.05 -52.83
C GLN A 449 -0.48 -2.43 -51.63
N ALA A 450 -1.12 -1.50 -50.91
CA ALA A 450 -0.55 -0.92 -49.70
C ALA A 450 -0.44 -1.93 -48.54
N LEU A 451 -1.31 -2.95 -48.53
CA LEU A 451 -1.24 -4.03 -47.55
C LEU A 451 -0.14 -5.04 -47.89
N GLY A 452 0.06 -5.41 -49.16
CA GLY A 452 1.08 -6.37 -49.59
C GLY A 452 2.49 -5.99 -49.10
N THR A 453 2.88 -4.73 -49.27
CA THR A 453 4.19 -4.23 -48.77
C THR A 453 4.31 -4.27 -47.23
N LYS A 454 3.19 -4.15 -46.51
CA LYS A 454 3.15 -4.22 -45.04
C LYS A 454 3.07 -5.65 -44.51
N SER A 455 2.40 -6.56 -45.22
CA SER A 455 2.23 -7.96 -44.81
C SER A 455 3.55 -8.69 -44.76
N ASP A 456 4.44 -8.47 -45.72
CA ASP A 456 5.77 -9.12 -45.74
C ASP A 456 6.61 -8.73 -44.52
N LYS A 457 6.64 -7.43 -44.20
CA LYS A 457 7.34 -6.93 -43.01
C LYS A 457 6.76 -7.50 -41.71
N GLU A 458 5.43 -7.61 -41.61
CA GLU A 458 4.79 -8.22 -40.42
C GLU A 458 4.95 -9.74 -40.37
N TYR A 459 5.02 -10.43 -41.52
CA TYR A 459 5.31 -11.86 -41.60
C TYR A 459 6.68 -12.17 -41.00
N TRP A 460 7.73 -11.44 -41.42
CA TRP A 460 9.07 -11.59 -40.86
C TRP A 460 9.13 -11.29 -39.37
N LYS A 461 8.44 -10.23 -38.91
CA LYS A 461 8.32 -9.93 -37.48
C LYS A 461 7.61 -11.05 -36.71
N HIS A 462 6.55 -11.63 -37.27
CA HIS A 462 5.83 -12.74 -36.66
C HIS A 462 6.70 -13.99 -36.56
N LEU A 463 7.46 -14.32 -37.62
CA LEU A 463 8.42 -15.41 -37.62
C LEU A 463 9.49 -15.20 -36.54
N ALA A 464 10.06 -14.00 -36.45
CA ALA A 464 11.04 -13.66 -35.41
C ALA A 464 10.44 -13.76 -33.99
N ARG A 465 9.21 -13.29 -33.77
CA ARG A 465 8.51 -13.43 -32.48
C ARG A 465 8.23 -14.89 -32.12
N ASN A 466 7.83 -15.70 -33.10
CA ASN A 466 7.57 -17.13 -32.89
C ASN A 466 8.85 -17.89 -32.57
N GLU A 467 9.94 -17.59 -33.27
CA GLU A 467 11.25 -18.14 -32.99
C GLU A 467 11.70 -17.75 -31.59
N MET A 468 11.59 -16.46 -31.22
CA MET A 468 11.90 -16.00 -29.86
C MET A 468 11.04 -16.70 -28.80
N ALA A 469 9.73 -16.85 -29.03
CA ALA A 469 8.83 -17.56 -28.13
C ALA A 469 9.19 -19.04 -28.00
N TRP A 470 9.59 -19.69 -29.10
CA TRP A 470 10.05 -21.07 -29.13
C TRP A 470 11.36 -21.25 -28.35
N GLN A 471 12.33 -20.37 -28.55
CA GLN A 471 13.59 -20.32 -27.79
C GLN A 471 13.32 -20.12 -26.29
N ILE A 472 12.41 -19.21 -25.92
CA ILE A 472 11.99 -18.99 -24.52
C ILE A 472 11.32 -20.24 -23.95
N LYS A 473 10.48 -20.92 -24.73
CA LYS A 473 9.81 -22.18 -24.33
C LYS A 473 10.83 -23.28 -24.08
N LEU A 474 11.84 -23.42 -24.94
CA LEU A 474 12.94 -24.37 -24.76
C LEU A 474 13.77 -24.04 -23.52
N ALA A 475 14.13 -22.77 -23.31
CA ALA A 475 14.92 -22.34 -22.16
C ALA A 475 14.18 -22.56 -20.83
N ASN A 476 12.85 -22.44 -20.83
CA ASN A 476 12.00 -22.61 -19.65
C ASN A 476 11.30 -23.98 -19.58
N ARG A 477 11.73 -24.96 -20.41
CA ARG A 477 11.12 -26.29 -20.37
C ARG A 477 11.36 -26.95 -19.00
N PRO A 478 10.33 -27.51 -18.35
CA PRO A 478 10.51 -28.18 -17.06
C PRO A 478 11.40 -29.42 -17.19
N ILE A 479 12.52 -29.46 -16.47
CA ILE A 479 13.43 -30.62 -16.47
C ILE A 479 13.35 -31.32 -15.11
N MET A 480 13.22 -32.65 -15.11
CA MET A 480 13.28 -33.46 -13.89
C MET A 480 14.68 -33.40 -13.26
N THR A 481 14.76 -32.97 -12.01
CA THR A 481 16.04 -32.72 -11.32
C THR A 481 16.67 -33.95 -10.68
N GLY A 482 15.92 -35.06 -10.59
CA GLY A 482 16.27 -36.27 -9.83
C GLY A 482 15.84 -36.23 -8.36
N GLY A 483 14.94 -35.32 -7.97
CA GLY A 483 14.36 -35.25 -6.62
C GLY A 483 12.83 -35.25 -6.64
N TYR A 484 12.22 -35.36 -5.45
CA TYR A 484 10.78 -35.32 -5.26
C TYR A 484 10.33 -34.02 -4.56
N LEU A 485 9.06 -33.67 -4.77
CA LEU A 485 8.30 -32.79 -3.90
C LEU A 485 7.54 -33.67 -2.93
N ARG A 486 7.74 -33.43 -1.63
CA ARG A 486 7.06 -34.19 -0.58
C ARG A 486 5.54 -33.96 -0.68
N PRO A 487 4.72 -35.00 -0.47
CA PRO A 487 3.28 -34.82 -0.38
C PRO A 487 2.94 -33.91 0.80
N THR A 488 1.90 -33.11 0.63
CA THR A 488 1.37 -32.19 1.63
C THR A 488 -0.15 -32.14 1.52
N PHE A 489 -0.82 -31.43 2.43
CA PHE A 489 -2.24 -31.13 2.29
C PHE A 489 -2.62 -30.36 1.01
N ALA A 490 -1.66 -29.86 0.21
CA ALA A 490 -1.92 -29.15 -1.03
C ALA A 490 -1.54 -29.92 -2.29
N ASN A 491 -0.65 -30.91 -2.20
CA ASN A 491 -0.18 -31.70 -3.32
C ASN A 491 0.05 -33.16 -2.94
N ARG A 492 -0.29 -34.03 -3.89
CA ARG A 492 0.16 -35.42 -3.91
C ARG A 492 1.68 -35.50 -4.09
N PRO A 493 2.29 -36.70 -3.99
CA PRO A 493 3.66 -36.90 -4.44
C PRO A 493 3.86 -36.38 -5.86
N LEU A 494 4.88 -35.57 -6.08
CA LEU A 494 5.16 -34.98 -7.40
C LEU A 494 6.67 -34.99 -7.70
N PRO A 495 7.08 -35.14 -8.97
CA PRO A 495 8.49 -35.00 -9.34
C PRO A 495 8.95 -33.54 -9.20
N ARG A 496 10.19 -33.32 -8.78
CA ARG A 496 10.77 -31.98 -8.71
C ARG A 496 11.30 -31.54 -10.09
N LEU A 497 10.58 -30.62 -10.71
CA LEU A 497 10.90 -30.01 -11.99
C LEU A 497 11.60 -28.65 -11.83
N LYS A 498 12.54 -28.33 -12.72
CA LYS A 498 13.18 -27.01 -12.78
C LYS A 498 13.21 -26.49 -14.23
N PRO A 499 12.64 -25.30 -14.51
CA PRO A 499 11.72 -24.55 -13.63
C PRO A 499 10.42 -25.34 -13.35
N GLN A 500 9.75 -25.07 -12.24
CA GLN A 500 8.47 -25.71 -11.92
C GLN A 500 7.36 -25.12 -12.81
N PRO A 501 6.49 -25.95 -13.43
CA PRO A 501 5.37 -25.46 -14.22
C PRO A 501 4.43 -24.58 -13.38
N LEU A 502 4.04 -23.43 -13.93
CA LEU A 502 3.12 -22.49 -13.27
C LEU A 502 1.77 -23.13 -12.91
N ALA A 503 1.32 -24.13 -13.67
CA ALA A 503 0.11 -24.88 -13.37
C ALA A 503 0.22 -25.63 -12.04
N ILE A 504 1.36 -26.28 -11.75
CA ILE A 504 1.59 -27.00 -10.49
C ILE A 504 1.69 -26.01 -9.33
N THR A 505 2.49 -24.95 -9.47
CA THR A 505 2.61 -23.90 -8.45
C THR A 505 1.27 -23.23 -8.17
N GLY A 506 0.50 -22.94 -9.22
CA GLY A 506 -0.83 -22.35 -9.13
C GLY A 506 -1.85 -23.27 -8.46
N MET A 507 -1.83 -24.58 -8.77
CA MET A 507 -2.65 -25.59 -8.12
C MET A 507 -2.36 -25.66 -6.61
N ILE A 508 -1.08 -25.75 -6.23
CA ILE A 508 -0.65 -25.79 -4.81
C ILE A 508 -1.11 -24.53 -4.08
N ARG A 509 -0.86 -23.35 -4.65
CA ARG A 509 -1.26 -22.07 -4.04
C ARG A 509 -2.78 -21.99 -3.86
N LYS A 510 -3.55 -22.31 -4.90
CA LYS A 510 -5.02 -22.29 -4.86
C LYS A 510 -5.57 -23.24 -3.79
N ARG A 511 -5.01 -24.45 -3.68
CA ARG A 511 -5.42 -25.43 -2.67
C ARG A 511 -5.09 -24.99 -1.24
N ARG A 512 -3.91 -24.41 -1.00
CA ARG A 512 -3.54 -23.84 0.30
C ARG A 512 -4.53 -22.74 0.73
N ALA A 513 -4.77 -21.76 -0.15
CA ALA A 513 -5.70 -20.67 0.14
C ALA A 513 -7.15 -21.16 0.32
N ALA A 514 -7.57 -22.17 -0.46
CA ALA A 514 -8.90 -22.75 -0.30
C ALA A 514 -9.05 -23.50 1.05
N ARG A 515 -8.00 -24.21 1.49
CA ARG A 515 -8.00 -24.88 2.79
C ARG A 515 -8.05 -23.87 3.94
N GLU A 516 -7.24 -22.82 3.87
CA GLU A 516 -7.22 -21.73 4.86
C GLU A 516 -8.60 -21.08 5.01
N ARG A 517 -9.25 -20.73 3.89
CA ARG A 517 -10.63 -20.21 3.90
C ARG A 517 -11.63 -21.17 4.55
N ARG A 518 -11.50 -22.49 4.30
CA ARG A 518 -12.37 -23.49 4.93
C ARG A 518 -12.15 -23.60 6.43
N VAL A 519 -10.89 -23.52 6.89
CA VAL A 519 -10.56 -23.53 8.33
C VAL A 519 -11.16 -22.32 9.03
N VAL A 520 -10.95 -21.12 8.49
CA VAL A 520 -11.55 -19.88 9.04
C VAL A 520 -13.08 -19.99 9.06
N LYS A 521 -13.69 -20.46 7.95
CA LYS A 521 -15.14 -20.60 7.89
C LYS A 521 -15.69 -21.60 8.91
N LEU A 522 -14.95 -22.67 9.21
CA LEU A 522 -15.34 -23.64 10.22
C LEU A 522 -15.32 -23.02 11.63
N THR A 523 -14.32 -22.18 11.94
CA THR A 523 -14.27 -21.40 13.18
C THR A 523 -15.46 -20.44 13.28
N GLU A 524 -15.73 -19.65 12.24
CA GLU A 524 -16.88 -18.73 12.20
C GLU A 524 -18.23 -19.44 12.42
N LEU A 525 -18.41 -20.61 11.78
CA LEU A 525 -19.63 -21.41 11.95
C LEU A 525 -19.77 -21.96 13.36
N GLN A 526 -18.66 -22.32 14.00
CA GLN A 526 -18.67 -22.79 15.38
C GLN A 526 -19.03 -21.66 16.35
N GLU A 527 -18.47 -20.47 16.15
CA GLU A 527 -18.82 -19.26 16.91
C GLU A 527 -20.31 -18.92 16.73
N SER A 528 -20.79 -18.88 15.49
CA SER A 528 -22.21 -18.59 15.20
C SER A 528 -23.17 -19.60 15.85
N LEU A 529 -22.80 -20.88 15.90
CA LEU A 529 -23.60 -21.91 16.58
C LEU A 529 -23.59 -21.76 18.10
N ILE A 530 -22.53 -21.20 18.69
CA ILE A 530 -22.47 -20.89 20.13
C ILE A 530 -23.34 -19.65 20.40
N ASP A 531 -23.20 -18.60 19.59
CA ASP A 531 -23.97 -17.36 19.74
C ASP A 531 -25.47 -17.61 19.65
N LEU A 532 -25.92 -18.43 18.69
CA LEU A 532 -27.35 -18.81 18.58
C LEU A 532 -27.88 -19.53 19.83
N ARG A 533 -27.05 -20.35 20.48
CA ARG A 533 -27.44 -21.02 21.73
C ARG A 533 -27.54 -20.02 22.87
N LEU A 534 -26.57 -19.13 23.00
CA LEU A 534 -26.57 -18.07 24.01
C LEU A 534 -27.77 -17.13 23.83
N GLU A 535 -28.12 -16.78 22.60
CA GLU A 535 -29.27 -15.92 22.30
C GLU A 535 -30.59 -16.62 22.63
N ALA A 536 -30.73 -17.91 22.30
CA ALA A 536 -31.90 -18.70 22.68
C ALA A 536 -32.03 -18.87 24.21
N GLU A 537 -30.92 -19.07 24.92
CA GLU A 537 -30.90 -19.10 26.39
C GLU A 537 -31.29 -17.75 27.00
N PHE A 538 -30.80 -16.65 26.42
CA PHE A 538 -31.14 -15.30 26.82
C PHE A 538 -32.63 -15.00 26.62
N GLU A 539 -33.18 -15.26 25.43
CA GLU A 539 -34.62 -15.11 25.15
C GLU A 539 -35.48 -15.95 26.11
N SER A 540 -35.05 -17.19 26.38
CA SER A 540 -35.73 -18.05 27.34
C SER A 540 -35.70 -17.46 28.76
N GLY A 541 -34.59 -16.83 29.15
CA GLY A 541 -34.45 -16.12 30.41
C GLY A 541 -35.36 -14.90 30.51
N VAL A 542 -35.43 -14.09 29.44
CA VAL A 542 -36.32 -12.92 29.36
C VAL A 542 -37.79 -13.35 29.42
N ALA A 543 -38.17 -14.39 28.68
CA ALA A 543 -39.53 -14.94 28.70
C ALA A 543 -39.93 -15.44 30.10
N ARG A 544 -39.00 -16.04 30.86
CA ARG A 544 -39.25 -16.45 32.26
C ARG A 544 -39.45 -15.25 33.19
N LEU A 545 -38.68 -14.18 33.01
CA LEU A 545 -38.74 -12.98 33.86
C LEU A 545 -39.97 -12.11 33.57
N ALA A 546 -40.43 -12.07 32.31
CA ALA A 546 -41.52 -11.22 31.89
C ALA A 546 -42.91 -11.66 32.42
N GLY A 547 -43.04 -12.89 32.91
CA GLY A 547 -44.31 -13.43 33.42
C GLY A 547 -45.36 -13.68 32.33
N LYS A 548 -46.50 -14.31 32.70
CA LYS A 548 -47.56 -14.71 31.74
C LYS A 548 -48.31 -13.55 31.07
N ASP A 549 -48.17 -12.32 31.59
CA ASP A 549 -48.92 -11.15 31.13
C ASP A 549 -48.16 -10.31 30.09
N ALA A 550 -46.90 -10.65 29.79
CA ALA A 550 -46.10 -9.98 28.77
C ALA A 550 -46.18 -10.70 27.42
N ASN A 551 -46.55 -9.98 26.37
CA ASN A 551 -46.70 -10.49 25.01
C ASN A 551 -45.32 -10.63 24.31
N PHE A 552 -44.44 -11.49 24.85
CA PHE A 552 -43.08 -11.72 24.32
C PHE A 552 -43.04 -12.96 23.41
N THR A 553 -42.77 -12.74 22.12
CA THR A 553 -42.57 -13.80 21.13
C THR A 553 -41.08 -14.09 20.97
N SER A 554 -40.64 -15.29 21.33
CA SER A 554 -39.26 -15.72 21.07
C SER A 554 -39.03 -15.97 19.58
N VAL A 555 -37.87 -15.56 19.07
CA VAL A 555 -37.50 -15.71 17.66
C VAL A 555 -36.44 -16.81 17.50
N TYR A 556 -35.51 -16.91 18.45
CA TYR A 556 -34.41 -17.86 18.43
C TYR A 556 -34.68 -19.07 19.32
N ALA A 557 -35.29 -18.90 20.49
CA ALA A 557 -35.56 -20.02 21.40
C ALA A 557 -36.64 -20.97 20.87
N SER A 558 -37.66 -20.46 20.19
CA SER A 558 -38.76 -21.22 19.58
C SER A 558 -38.34 -21.99 18.33
N HIS A 559 -37.40 -21.45 17.55
CA HIS A 559 -36.98 -21.98 16.25
C HIS A 559 -35.47 -22.31 16.22
N LEU A 560 -34.87 -22.63 17.36
CA LEU A 560 -33.41 -22.80 17.47
C LEU A 560 -32.86 -23.82 16.48
N ASP A 561 -33.54 -24.95 16.31
CA ASP A 561 -33.09 -25.99 15.38
C ASP A 561 -33.18 -25.51 13.93
N GLU A 562 -34.20 -24.75 13.54
CA GLU A 562 -34.33 -24.19 12.18
C GLU A 562 -33.17 -23.25 11.85
N TRP A 563 -32.73 -22.44 12.82
CA TRP A 563 -31.56 -21.57 12.68
C TRP A 563 -30.24 -22.35 12.66
N MET A 564 -30.13 -23.42 13.45
CA MET A 564 -28.89 -24.19 13.59
C MET A 564 -28.65 -25.17 12.43
N GLU A 565 -29.70 -25.77 11.85
CA GLU A 565 -29.55 -26.83 10.84
C GLU A 565 -28.74 -26.41 9.60
N PRO A 566 -28.99 -25.26 8.95
CA PRO A 566 -28.18 -24.82 7.80
C PRO A 566 -26.70 -24.64 8.14
N LEU A 567 -26.40 -24.19 9.37
CA LEU A 567 -25.02 -24.00 9.84
C LEU A 567 -24.36 -25.35 10.17
N LYS A 568 -25.10 -26.28 10.77
CA LYS A 568 -24.64 -27.65 11.04
C LYS A 568 -24.35 -28.39 9.72
N GLU A 569 -25.21 -28.27 8.72
CA GLU A 569 -25.04 -28.85 7.39
C GLU A 569 -23.79 -28.30 6.70
N LEU A 570 -23.64 -26.98 6.64
CA LEU A 570 -22.48 -26.35 6.01
C LEU A 570 -21.17 -26.73 6.75
N ARG A 571 -21.20 -26.80 8.08
CA ARG A 571 -20.06 -27.27 8.88
C ARG A 571 -19.71 -28.72 8.52
N LYS A 572 -20.72 -29.59 8.36
CA LYS A 572 -20.54 -31.00 7.99
C LYS A 572 -19.94 -31.12 6.59
N GLU A 573 -20.45 -30.38 5.61
CA GLU A 573 -19.90 -30.35 4.25
C GLU A 573 -18.42 -29.93 4.23
N ILE A 574 -18.07 -28.87 4.95
CA ILE A 574 -16.68 -28.40 5.04
C ILE A 574 -15.80 -29.46 5.71
N SER A 575 -16.29 -30.08 6.78
CA SER A 575 -15.56 -31.08 7.57
C SER A 575 -15.22 -32.31 6.72
N GLN A 576 -16.13 -32.75 5.85
CA GLN A 576 -15.92 -33.87 4.92
C GLN A 576 -14.81 -33.60 3.88
N THR A 577 -14.35 -32.37 3.71
CA THR A 577 -13.25 -32.05 2.78
C THR A 577 -11.86 -32.36 3.33
N PHE A 578 -11.68 -32.37 4.66
CA PHE A 578 -10.36 -32.55 5.29
C PHE A 578 -9.77 -33.96 5.17
N PRO A 579 -10.56 -35.05 5.23
CA PRO A 579 -10.04 -36.39 4.94
C PRO A 579 -9.38 -36.49 3.55
N ARG A 580 -9.90 -35.77 2.54
CA ARG A 580 -9.29 -35.69 1.20
C ARG A 580 -7.98 -34.89 1.18
N ASP A 581 -7.81 -33.92 2.08
CA ASP A 581 -6.54 -33.22 2.28
C ASP A 581 -5.51 -34.18 2.88
N GLN A 582 -5.93 -34.97 3.89
CA GLN A 582 -5.09 -35.93 4.60
C GLN A 582 -4.65 -37.10 3.71
N GLN A 583 -5.58 -37.70 2.97
CA GLN A 583 -5.27 -38.72 1.97
C GLN A 583 -4.19 -38.27 0.98
N ARG A 584 -4.18 -37.00 0.56
CA ARG A 584 -3.16 -36.47 -0.35
C ARG A 584 -1.78 -36.30 0.29
N ARG A 585 -1.73 -36.06 1.61
CA ARG A 585 -0.49 -35.98 2.37
C ARG A 585 0.12 -37.37 2.57
N ASP A 586 -0.74 -38.36 2.80
CA ASP A 586 -0.32 -39.72 3.17
C ASP A 586 -0.15 -40.64 1.96
N GLU A 587 -0.48 -40.16 0.76
CA GLU A 587 -0.32 -40.88 -0.50
C GLU A 587 1.17 -41.22 -0.75
N PRO A 588 1.51 -42.51 -0.97
CA PRO A 588 2.88 -42.94 -1.21
C PRO A 588 3.34 -42.59 -2.63
N TYR A 589 4.67 -42.55 -2.85
CA TYR A 589 5.23 -42.35 -4.18
C TYR A 589 4.96 -43.56 -5.07
N SER A 590 4.43 -43.34 -6.29
CA SER A 590 4.22 -44.43 -7.26
C SER A 590 5.55 -45.03 -7.74
N LEU A 591 5.53 -46.32 -8.10
CA LEU A 591 6.70 -47.02 -8.64
C LEU A 591 7.23 -46.33 -9.92
N GLU A 592 6.34 -45.97 -10.83
CA GLU A 592 6.67 -45.22 -12.05
C GLU A 592 7.41 -43.91 -11.74
N MET A 593 6.97 -43.16 -10.72
CA MET A 593 7.62 -41.91 -10.32
C MET A 593 9.02 -42.17 -9.76
N LEU A 594 9.19 -43.23 -8.97
CA LEU A 594 10.50 -43.62 -8.44
C LEU A 594 11.47 -43.99 -9.56
N GLU A 595 11.00 -44.72 -10.57
CA GLU A 595 11.79 -45.10 -11.75
C GLU A 595 12.17 -43.89 -12.61
N ALA A 596 11.21 -43.00 -12.90
CA ALA A 596 11.48 -41.76 -13.62
C ALA A 596 12.53 -40.89 -12.90
N ILE A 597 12.48 -40.83 -11.57
CA ILE A 597 13.46 -40.11 -10.76
C ILE A 597 14.83 -40.79 -10.82
N LYS A 598 14.91 -42.12 -10.73
CA LYS A 598 16.16 -42.89 -10.88
C LYS A 598 16.76 -42.66 -12.27
N ALA A 599 15.95 -42.70 -13.33
CA ALA A 599 16.37 -42.40 -14.69
C ALA A 599 16.89 -40.96 -14.82
N ALA A 600 16.18 -39.97 -14.27
CA ALA A 600 16.62 -38.58 -14.27
C ALA A 600 17.95 -38.37 -13.51
N ARG A 601 18.21 -39.12 -12.43
CA ARG A 601 19.50 -39.11 -11.73
C ARG A 601 20.62 -39.68 -12.60
N ARG A 602 20.38 -40.82 -13.27
CA ARG A 602 21.34 -41.43 -14.22
C ARG A 602 21.66 -40.46 -15.36
N GLU A 603 20.64 -39.90 -16.00
CA GLU A 603 20.81 -38.97 -17.11
C GLU A 603 21.53 -37.67 -16.69
N LYS A 604 21.27 -37.18 -15.48
CA LYS A 604 22.00 -36.03 -14.93
C LYS A 604 23.49 -36.30 -14.75
N ILE A 605 23.86 -37.53 -14.36
CA ILE A 605 25.27 -37.94 -14.26
C ILE A 605 25.85 -38.05 -15.67
N ALA A 606 25.18 -38.77 -16.58
CA ALA A 606 25.61 -38.91 -17.97
C ALA A 606 25.81 -37.56 -18.67
N ASN A 607 24.88 -36.61 -18.50
CA ASN A 607 24.98 -35.28 -19.08
C ASN A 607 26.16 -34.48 -18.51
N LYS A 608 26.43 -34.59 -17.20
CA LYS A 608 27.63 -33.96 -16.60
C LYS A 608 28.93 -34.59 -17.08
N THR A 609 28.93 -35.89 -17.36
CA THR A 609 30.09 -36.59 -17.95
C THR A 609 30.33 -36.09 -19.37
N ARG A 610 29.29 -36.03 -20.22
CA ARG A 610 29.38 -35.45 -21.57
C ARG A 610 29.82 -33.99 -21.56
N GLU A 611 29.30 -33.16 -20.66
CA GLU A 611 29.78 -31.77 -20.48
C GLU A 611 31.27 -31.72 -20.13
N ARG A 612 31.75 -32.60 -19.24
CA ARG A 612 33.17 -32.67 -18.89
C ARG A 612 34.03 -33.16 -20.05
N GLU A 613 33.56 -34.11 -20.85
CA GLU A 613 34.26 -34.56 -22.06
C GLU A 613 34.38 -33.44 -23.09
N ARG A 614 33.31 -32.66 -23.30
CA ARG A 614 33.34 -31.46 -24.14
C ARG A 614 34.33 -30.42 -23.64
N GLU A 615 34.34 -30.13 -22.34
CA GLU A 615 35.38 -29.25 -21.74
C GLU A 615 36.79 -29.82 -21.97
N ARG A 616 36.99 -31.15 -21.83
CA ARG A 616 38.28 -31.82 -22.09
C ARG A 616 38.70 -31.76 -23.56
N ARG A 617 37.75 -31.65 -24.50
CA ARG A 617 38.04 -31.41 -25.93
C ARG A 617 38.37 -29.95 -26.24
N GLY A 618 38.28 -29.05 -25.26
CA GLY A 618 38.58 -27.62 -25.43
C GLY A 618 37.37 -26.73 -25.66
N GLU A 619 36.14 -27.26 -25.62
CA GLU A 619 34.93 -26.44 -25.81
C GLU A 619 34.68 -25.53 -24.60
N VAL A 620 34.42 -24.25 -24.86
CA VAL A 620 34.08 -23.26 -23.82
C VAL A 620 32.58 -23.33 -23.51
N LEU A 621 32.23 -23.95 -22.38
CA LEU A 621 30.84 -24.07 -21.94
C LEU A 621 30.44 -22.95 -20.96
N ARG A 622 29.14 -22.75 -20.74
CA ARG A 622 28.64 -21.80 -19.73
C ARG A 622 29.25 -22.04 -18.34
N ARG A 623 29.41 -23.31 -17.96
CA ARG A 623 30.06 -23.72 -16.70
C ARG A 623 31.53 -23.28 -16.65
N THR A 624 32.23 -23.42 -17.77
CA THR A 624 33.61 -22.97 -17.92
C THR A 624 33.73 -21.47 -17.70
N ILE A 625 32.87 -20.68 -18.34
CA ILE A 625 32.84 -19.22 -18.19
C ILE A 625 32.57 -18.84 -16.72
N LEU A 626 31.61 -19.51 -16.07
CA LEU A 626 31.32 -19.28 -14.66
C LEU A 626 32.51 -19.62 -13.76
N ARG A 627 33.24 -20.72 -14.04
CA ARG A 627 34.46 -21.11 -13.31
C ARG A 627 35.57 -20.08 -13.49
N GLN A 628 35.77 -19.57 -14.69
CA GLN A 628 36.75 -18.51 -14.97
C GLN A 628 36.43 -17.22 -14.19
N ARG A 629 35.14 -16.87 -14.06
CA ARG A 629 34.68 -15.70 -13.32
C ARG A 629 34.70 -15.87 -11.79
N LYS A 630 34.57 -17.11 -11.29
CA LYS A 630 34.46 -17.39 -9.85
C LYS A 630 35.83 -17.25 -9.17
N GLY A 631 36.22 -16.02 -8.80
CA GLY A 631 37.44 -15.65 -8.05
C GLY A 631 37.79 -16.58 -6.88
N PRO A 632 39.04 -16.57 -6.38
CA PRO A 632 39.36 -17.26 -5.13
C PRO A 632 38.55 -16.64 -3.98
N PRO A 633 38.29 -17.38 -2.88
CA PRO A 633 37.60 -16.83 -1.71
C PRO A 633 38.24 -15.53 -1.20
N ALA A 634 37.45 -14.60 -0.67
CA ALA A 634 37.92 -13.25 -0.32
C ALA A 634 39.14 -13.25 0.62
N HIS A 635 39.17 -14.13 1.61
CA HIS A 635 40.29 -14.26 2.55
C HIS A 635 41.59 -14.74 1.86
N VAL A 636 41.49 -15.62 0.85
CA VAL A 636 42.65 -16.06 0.06
C VAL A 636 43.09 -14.95 -0.88
N LEU A 637 42.14 -14.26 -1.51
CA LEU A 637 42.42 -13.15 -2.43
C LEU A 637 43.17 -12.00 -1.73
N ALA A 638 42.84 -11.72 -0.46
CA ALA A 638 43.47 -10.68 0.35
C ALA A 638 44.97 -10.92 0.57
N VAL A 639 45.38 -12.19 0.72
CA VAL A 639 46.78 -12.58 0.99
C VAL A 639 47.57 -12.84 -0.31
N MET A 640 46.88 -13.00 -1.45
CA MET A 640 47.53 -13.26 -2.74
C MET A 640 48.23 -12.02 -3.32
N THR A 641 49.46 -12.21 -3.78
CA THR A 641 50.21 -11.19 -4.53
C THR A 641 49.58 -10.93 -5.92
N PRO A 642 49.83 -9.77 -6.56
CA PRO A 642 49.33 -9.49 -7.90
C PRO A 642 49.70 -10.57 -8.93
N GLU A 643 50.90 -11.13 -8.83
CA GLU A 643 51.34 -12.24 -9.68
C GLU A 643 50.54 -13.52 -9.43
N GLN A 644 50.30 -13.88 -8.18
CA GLN A 644 49.48 -15.05 -7.82
C GLN A 644 48.05 -14.91 -8.33
N ARG A 645 47.45 -13.71 -8.22
CA ARG A 645 46.11 -13.41 -8.78
C ARG A 645 46.08 -13.57 -10.31
N ARG A 646 47.13 -13.11 -11.00
CA ARG A 646 47.25 -13.26 -12.46
C ARG A 646 47.39 -14.72 -12.87
N MET A 647 48.24 -15.48 -12.18
CA MET A 647 48.47 -16.91 -12.44
C MET A 647 47.21 -17.74 -12.19
N ASP A 648 46.49 -17.47 -11.11
CA ASP A 648 45.20 -18.10 -10.78
C ASP A 648 44.13 -17.81 -11.86
N LYS A 649 44.03 -16.55 -12.34
CA LYS A 649 43.12 -16.18 -13.44
C LYS A 649 43.42 -16.97 -14.72
N ILE A 650 44.70 -17.11 -15.08
CA ILE A 650 45.14 -17.82 -16.28
C ILE A 650 44.89 -19.34 -16.14
N ALA A 651 45.20 -19.91 -14.98
CA ALA A 651 45.05 -21.34 -14.71
C ALA A 651 43.60 -21.84 -14.83
N ARG A 652 42.61 -20.94 -14.69
CA ARG A 652 41.18 -21.25 -14.82
C ARG A 652 40.71 -21.40 -16.26
N SER A 653 41.54 -21.03 -17.24
CA SER A 653 41.27 -21.26 -18.65
C SER A 653 41.19 -22.76 -18.99
N VAL A 654 40.46 -23.12 -20.05
CA VAL A 654 40.36 -24.52 -20.51
C VAL A 654 41.64 -24.97 -21.20
N SER A 655 42.34 -24.04 -21.87
CA SER A 655 43.54 -24.37 -22.64
C SER A 655 44.58 -25.13 -21.81
N GLU A 656 45.14 -26.19 -22.40
CA GLU A 656 46.25 -27.00 -21.85
C GLU A 656 47.49 -26.92 -22.76
N VAL A 657 47.59 -25.89 -23.60
CA VAL A 657 48.73 -25.62 -24.49
C VAL A 657 49.36 -24.24 -24.20
N GLY A 658 50.61 -24.05 -24.64
CA GLY A 658 51.29 -22.75 -24.61
C GLY A 658 51.51 -22.15 -23.21
N TYR A 659 51.43 -20.82 -23.10
CA TYR A 659 51.61 -20.10 -21.83
C TYR A 659 50.65 -20.57 -20.71
N VAL A 660 49.40 -20.91 -21.03
CA VAL A 660 48.42 -21.40 -20.05
C VAL A 660 48.86 -22.74 -19.45
N ALA A 661 49.40 -23.65 -20.27
CA ALA A 661 49.95 -24.92 -19.83
C ALA A 661 51.16 -24.73 -18.90
N LYS A 662 52.05 -23.80 -19.24
CA LYS A 662 53.21 -23.42 -18.42
C LYS A 662 52.78 -22.92 -17.03
N VAL A 663 51.77 -22.05 -16.99
CA VAL A 663 51.20 -21.53 -15.74
C VAL A 663 50.56 -22.63 -14.89
N LYS A 664 49.75 -23.49 -15.52
CA LYS A 664 49.12 -24.65 -14.86
C LYS A 664 50.16 -25.61 -14.26
N ARG A 665 51.23 -25.92 -15.00
CA ARG A 665 52.33 -26.76 -14.51
C ARG A 665 53.06 -26.11 -13.33
N LYS A 666 53.32 -24.79 -13.39
CA LYS A 666 53.95 -24.04 -12.27
C LYS A 666 53.09 -24.06 -11.00
N LEU A 667 51.77 -24.15 -11.14
CA LEU A 667 50.82 -24.29 -10.03
C LEU A 667 50.53 -25.75 -9.63
N GLY A 668 51.24 -26.74 -10.20
CA GLY A 668 51.11 -28.15 -9.83
C GLY A 668 49.95 -28.90 -10.48
N PHE A 669 49.31 -28.37 -11.53
CA PHE A 669 48.25 -29.08 -12.24
C PHE A 669 48.83 -30.20 -13.13
N LYS A 670 48.18 -31.37 -13.12
CA LYS A 670 48.48 -32.46 -14.08
C LYS A 670 47.87 -32.12 -15.46
N LEU A 671 48.70 -32.05 -16.49
CA LEU A 671 48.30 -31.82 -17.88
C LEU A 671 48.04 -33.16 -18.59
N ARG A 672 47.14 -33.20 -19.58
CA ARG A 672 46.86 -34.41 -20.38
C ARG A 672 48.07 -34.89 -21.19
N HIS A 673 48.84 -33.95 -21.72
CA HIS A 673 50.07 -34.20 -22.46
C HIS A 673 51.21 -33.42 -21.77
N PRO A 674 52.22 -34.09 -21.20
CA PRO A 674 53.25 -33.43 -20.38
C PRO A 674 54.08 -32.38 -21.12
N ASP A 675 54.17 -32.47 -22.46
CA ASP A 675 55.02 -31.62 -23.30
C ASP A 675 54.28 -30.51 -24.06
N THR A 676 52.96 -30.36 -23.92
CA THR A 676 52.19 -29.34 -24.66
C THR A 676 52.49 -27.90 -24.27
N TRP A 677 53.17 -27.66 -23.15
CA TRP A 677 53.69 -26.34 -22.77
C TRP A 677 54.92 -25.94 -23.62
N LYS A 678 55.58 -26.89 -24.29
CA LYS A 678 56.73 -26.65 -25.19
C LYS A 678 56.31 -26.25 -26.60
N VAL A 679 55.04 -26.40 -26.97
CA VAL A 679 54.52 -26.07 -28.31
C VAL A 679 54.77 -24.61 -28.68
N GLU A 680 54.78 -23.69 -27.70
CA GLU A 680 55.15 -22.28 -27.92
C GLU A 680 56.64 -21.98 -27.70
N LEU A 681 57.41 -22.88 -27.08
CA LEU A 681 58.85 -22.71 -26.84
C LEU A 681 59.71 -23.22 -27.99
N GLY A 682 59.13 -23.97 -28.93
CA GLY A 682 59.79 -24.47 -30.15
C GLY A 682 59.68 -23.55 -31.37
N MET A 683 59.01 -22.39 -31.28
CA MET A 683 59.04 -21.41 -32.36
C MET A 683 60.21 -20.46 -32.17
N SER A 684 61.03 -20.27 -33.22
CA SER A 684 62.10 -19.27 -33.18
C SER A 684 61.50 -17.89 -32.88
N LYS A 685 62.27 -17.01 -32.21
CA LYS A 685 61.85 -15.63 -31.90
C LYS A 685 61.36 -14.86 -33.15
N GLU A 686 61.81 -15.27 -34.33
CA GLU A 686 61.42 -14.69 -35.62
C GLU A 686 60.03 -15.14 -36.06
N ILE A 687 59.70 -16.44 -35.94
CA ILE A 687 58.36 -16.95 -36.25
C ILE A 687 57.32 -16.36 -35.31
N GLN A 688 57.67 -16.14 -34.05
CA GLN A 688 56.77 -15.50 -33.08
C GLN A 688 56.53 -14.01 -33.40
N LYS A 689 57.58 -13.27 -33.81
CA LYS A 689 57.43 -11.90 -34.33
C LYS A 689 56.57 -11.86 -35.60
N GLU A 690 56.74 -12.82 -36.51
CA GLU A 690 55.99 -12.92 -37.77
C GLU A 690 54.50 -13.21 -37.51
N SER A 691 54.20 -14.12 -36.57
CA SER A 691 52.83 -14.44 -36.14
C SER A 691 52.15 -13.26 -35.43
N ASP A 692 52.87 -12.55 -34.55
CA ASP A 692 52.35 -11.36 -33.88
C ASP A 692 52.11 -10.21 -34.88
N ARG A 693 52.97 -10.09 -35.91
CA ARG A 693 52.77 -9.13 -37.00
C ARG A 693 51.51 -9.46 -37.80
N ARG A 694 51.33 -10.73 -38.19
CA ARG A 694 50.13 -11.20 -38.91
C ARG A 694 48.85 -10.99 -38.11
N MET A 695 48.82 -11.35 -36.82
CA MET A 695 47.64 -11.10 -35.98
C MET A 695 47.33 -9.61 -35.84
N ARG A 696 48.34 -8.73 -35.75
CA ARG A 696 48.13 -7.27 -35.70
C ARG A 696 47.58 -6.74 -37.03
N GLU A 697 48.07 -7.23 -38.16
CA GLU A 697 47.56 -6.89 -39.48
C GLU A 697 46.12 -7.39 -39.69
N GLU A 698 45.80 -8.59 -39.22
CA GLU A 698 44.46 -9.17 -39.29
C GLU A 698 43.47 -8.41 -38.37
N THR A 699 43.89 -8.07 -37.15
CA THR A 699 43.11 -7.22 -36.24
C THR A 699 42.90 -5.81 -36.80
N ARG A 700 43.87 -5.29 -37.56
CA ARG A 700 43.77 -4.00 -38.25
C ARG A 700 42.79 -4.09 -39.42
N ARG A 701 42.87 -5.15 -40.22
CA ARG A 701 41.90 -5.45 -41.29
C ARG A 701 40.49 -5.64 -40.78
N ASP A 702 40.29 -6.34 -39.66
CA ASP A 702 38.96 -6.52 -39.06
C ASP A 702 38.36 -5.18 -38.55
N LYS A 703 39.21 -4.27 -38.07
CA LYS A 703 38.81 -2.89 -37.72
C LYS A 703 38.51 -2.03 -38.96
N GLU A 704 39.29 -2.17 -40.02
CA GLU A 704 39.11 -1.46 -41.30
C GLU A 704 37.88 -1.99 -42.08
N MET A 705 37.54 -3.28 -41.95
CA MET A 705 36.37 -3.94 -42.57
C MET A 705 35.05 -3.70 -41.82
N GLY A 706 35.04 -2.85 -40.79
CA GLY A 706 33.80 -2.39 -40.14
C GLY A 706 32.99 -3.47 -39.42
N PHE A 707 33.62 -4.54 -38.91
CA PHE A 707 32.94 -5.45 -38.00
C PHE A 707 32.75 -4.76 -36.64
N GLN A 708 31.64 -4.03 -36.50
CA GLN A 708 31.14 -3.58 -35.20
C GLN A 708 30.91 -4.82 -34.33
N THR A 709 31.79 -5.03 -33.36
CA THR A 709 31.46 -5.90 -32.22
C THR A 709 30.26 -5.28 -31.50
N PRO A 710 29.20 -6.04 -31.21
CA PRO A 710 28.03 -5.47 -30.55
C PRO A 710 28.43 -4.91 -29.19
N ASP A 711 28.14 -3.64 -29.02
CA ASP A 711 28.40 -2.86 -27.83
C ASP A 711 27.78 -3.55 -26.61
N LYS A 712 28.63 -3.93 -25.64
CA LYS A 712 28.23 -4.71 -24.45
C LYS A 712 27.39 -3.91 -23.45
N ASN A 713 27.05 -2.66 -23.75
CA ASN A 713 26.25 -1.78 -22.90
C ASN A 713 24.88 -1.39 -23.45
N SER A 714 24.37 -2.08 -24.48
CA SER A 714 22.94 -2.00 -24.84
C SER A 714 22.22 -3.30 -24.49
N GLY A 715 21.72 -3.38 -23.26
CA GLY A 715 20.94 -4.51 -22.74
C GLY A 715 20.39 -4.27 -21.35
#